data_AF-A0A5N4C7I6-F1
#
_entry.id   AF-A0A5N4C7I6-F1
#
_cell.length_a   1.000
_cell.length_b   1.000
_cell.length_c   1.000
_cell.angle_alpha   90.00
_cell.angle_beta   90.00
_cell.angle_gamma   90.00
#
_symmetry.space_group_name_H-M   'P 1'
#
loop_
_entity.id
_entity.type
_entity.pdbx_description
1 polymer ?
#
loop_
_entity_poly.entity_id
_entity_poly.type
_entity_poly.pdbx_seq_one_letter_code
_entity_poly.pdbx_strand_id
1 'polypeptide(L)'
;MPTWSARRRPGRTLGLLLLVILSFLVLRRWSWRGLVPTWLRHRHSGLQAKGQNFMLEDSTFWIFGGSIHYFRVPREYWRDRLLKLRACGLNTLTTYVPWNLHEPERGKFDFSGNLDLEAFVLLAAEVGLWVILRPGPYVCSELDLGGLPSWLLQDSGMRLRTTYKGFTDAVDLYFDHLMSRVVPLQYRYGGPVIAVQVENEYGSYNRDPAYMPYVKRERQADLSDPSQALEDRGIVELLLTSDNKDGLSKGVMDGVLATINLQSQSELQLLVTYLLSVQRGCLMGEEDLRYRASDTSISPNASLVLWRFCERGCAELVPGVISVSLGQSCAKSGSGSNTRLWTVLRGIVVAVSEARCAAGKGPEVGGAGLLRKGPHLPQPANICFCGAQSVQPKMVMEYWTGWFDSWGGPHNILDSSEVLKTVSAIVDAGSSINLYMFHGGTNFGFMNGALHFQDYKSDVTSYGKCPQLGPFLCTQLYYDAVLTEAGDYTAKYVKLREFFGSVSGAPLPLPPDLLPKTAYEAVKPVFCLSLWDVLPYLEEPVSSEKPVNMENLPINDGNGQSFGYTLYETTITSSGILSGLVRDRGQVFVNTVSVGFLDYKRKEVAIPLIQGFILLRILVENCGRVNYGDNINDQRKGLIGDLYLNDSPLRGFKIYSLEMKKGFFKSFLGDKWNPVPDVPTFPAFFLGVLSVPLSPYDTFMKLEGWEKGVVFVNGQNLGRYWNVGPQETLYLPGVWLAEGINQVIVFEEKMAGPMIQFTETPHLGRRQYVD
;
A
#
# COMPACT_ATOMS: atom_id res chain seq x y z
N MET A 1 67.11 -43.72 -17.82
CA MET A 1 66.29 -44.71 -17.07
C MET A 1 66.94 -44.88 -15.71
N PRO A 2 66.20 -44.93 -14.59
CA PRO A 2 65.06 -45.82 -14.38
C PRO A 2 63.72 -45.14 -14.11
N THR A 3 62.66 -45.94 -14.08
CA THR A 3 61.24 -45.56 -14.01
C THR A 3 60.70 -45.48 -12.57
N TRP A 4 59.98 -44.40 -12.23
CA TRP A 4 59.17 -44.34 -11.02
C TRP A 4 57.71 -44.72 -11.31
N SER A 5 57.24 -45.84 -10.77
CA SER A 5 55.84 -46.29 -10.91
C SER A 5 54.97 -45.76 -9.75
N ALA A 6 54.08 -44.83 -10.07
CA ALA A 6 53.13 -44.29 -9.08
C ALA A 6 52.01 -45.29 -8.78
N ARG A 7 52.20 -46.16 -7.77
CA ARG A 7 51.12 -46.98 -7.19
C ARG A 7 50.04 -46.08 -6.57
N ARG A 8 48.95 -45.84 -7.31
CA ARG A 8 47.74 -45.16 -6.80
C ARG A 8 47.15 -45.99 -5.65
N ARG A 9 47.11 -45.44 -4.43
CA ARG A 9 46.49 -46.08 -3.25
C ARG A 9 44.95 -46.06 -3.39
N PRO A 10 44.23 -47.21 -3.30
CA PRO A 10 42.77 -47.25 -3.47
C PRO A 10 41.95 -46.46 -2.43
N GLY A 11 42.53 -46.10 -1.30
CA GLY A 11 41.79 -45.49 -0.17
C GLY A 11 41.22 -44.10 -0.43
N ARG A 12 41.82 -43.29 -1.34
CA ARG A 12 41.32 -41.92 -1.61
C ARG A 12 40.01 -41.92 -2.39
N THR A 13 39.85 -42.82 -3.36
CA THR A 13 38.58 -42.99 -4.09
C THR A 13 37.50 -43.58 -3.20
N LEU A 14 37.83 -44.52 -2.32
CA LEU A 14 36.86 -45.05 -1.35
C LEU A 14 36.38 -43.99 -0.36
N GLY A 15 37.30 -43.15 0.16
CA GLY A 15 36.96 -42.04 1.06
C GLY A 15 36.08 -40.97 0.42
N LEU A 16 36.35 -40.61 -0.85
CA LEU A 16 35.47 -39.71 -1.60
C LEU A 16 34.09 -40.33 -1.84
N LEU A 17 34.03 -41.62 -2.20
CA LEU A 17 32.75 -42.32 -2.38
C LEU A 17 31.94 -42.34 -1.07
N LEU A 18 32.61 -42.59 0.06
CA LEU A 18 31.96 -42.60 1.37
C LEU A 18 31.43 -41.22 1.76
N LEU A 19 32.19 -40.15 1.48
CA LEU A 19 31.76 -38.76 1.70
C LEU A 19 30.59 -38.36 0.80
N VAL A 20 30.59 -38.78 -0.47
CA VAL A 20 29.46 -38.57 -1.39
C VAL A 20 28.23 -39.37 -0.95
N ILE A 21 28.40 -40.61 -0.50
CA ILE A 21 27.29 -41.43 0.03
C ILE A 21 26.77 -40.84 1.34
N LEU A 22 27.63 -40.35 2.24
CA LEU A 22 27.23 -39.68 3.47
C LEU A 22 26.54 -38.34 3.21
N SER A 23 27.02 -37.52 2.28
CA SER A 23 26.33 -36.28 1.90
C SER A 23 24.99 -36.58 1.23
N PHE A 24 24.89 -37.61 0.38
CA PHE A 24 23.63 -38.07 -0.20
C PHE A 24 22.67 -38.63 0.87
N LEU A 25 23.17 -39.32 1.89
CA LEU A 25 22.38 -39.81 3.02
C LEU A 25 21.95 -38.69 3.99
N VAL A 26 22.76 -37.64 4.17
CA VAL A 26 22.40 -36.44 4.94
C VAL A 26 21.34 -35.62 4.19
N LEU A 27 21.53 -35.39 2.89
CA LEU A 27 20.53 -34.79 2.01
C LEU A 27 19.21 -35.61 1.99
N ARG A 28 19.31 -36.94 1.98
CA ARG A 28 18.14 -37.84 2.09
C ARG A 28 17.53 -37.89 3.49
N ARG A 29 18.29 -37.57 4.55
CA ARG A 29 17.77 -37.36 5.92
C ARG A 29 17.02 -36.04 6.06
N TRP A 30 17.31 -35.05 5.22
CA TRP A 30 16.48 -33.84 5.05
C TRP A 30 15.34 -34.02 4.03
N SER A 31 14.83 -35.26 3.89
CA SER A 31 13.58 -35.52 3.18
C SER A 31 12.39 -35.01 3.99
N TRP A 32 12.01 -33.74 3.78
CA TRP A 32 10.81 -33.10 4.36
C TRP A 32 9.50 -33.87 4.14
N ARG A 33 9.46 -34.84 3.21
CA ARG A 33 8.35 -35.82 3.05
C ARG A 33 7.93 -36.51 4.36
N GLY A 34 8.81 -36.58 5.36
CA GLY A 34 8.50 -37.14 6.69
C GLY A 34 7.72 -36.19 7.63
N LEU A 35 7.81 -34.88 7.42
CA LEU A 35 7.16 -33.84 8.25
C LEU A 35 5.93 -33.23 7.58
N VAL A 36 5.82 -33.31 6.25
CA VAL A 36 4.57 -33.05 5.53
C VAL A 36 3.55 -34.12 5.97
N PRO A 37 2.40 -33.73 6.57
CA PRO A 37 1.32 -34.64 6.90
C PRO A 37 0.95 -35.51 5.69
N THR A 38 0.54 -36.76 5.92
CA THR A 38 0.28 -37.71 4.82
C THR A 38 -0.76 -37.21 3.82
N TRP A 39 -1.72 -36.38 4.27
CA TRP A 39 -2.73 -35.74 3.43
C TRP A 39 -2.20 -34.61 2.52
N LEU A 40 -1.01 -34.06 2.78
CA LEU A 40 -0.35 -33.02 1.96
C LEU A 40 0.67 -33.59 0.96
N ARG A 41 0.81 -34.92 0.86
CA ARG A 41 1.70 -35.59 -0.10
C ARG A 41 1.12 -35.70 -1.51
N HIS A 42 -0.18 -35.47 -1.65
CA HIS A 42 -0.95 -35.60 -2.88
C HIS A 42 -1.70 -34.30 -3.12
N ARG A 43 -1.00 -33.33 -3.71
CA ARG A 43 -1.58 -32.02 -4.00
C ARG A 43 -2.25 -32.04 -5.37
N HIS A 44 -3.58 -32.00 -5.38
CA HIS A 44 -4.38 -32.16 -6.58
C HIS A 44 -5.22 -30.92 -6.86
N SER A 45 -5.73 -30.27 -5.82
CA SER A 45 -6.51 -29.05 -5.88
C SER A 45 -5.96 -28.00 -4.93
N GLY A 46 -5.67 -26.82 -5.50
CA GLY A 46 -5.49 -25.58 -4.73
C GLY A 46 -6.73 -25.19 -3.93
N LEU A 47 -6.67 -24.02 -3.31
CA LEU A 47 -7.78 -23.45 -2.57
C LEU A 47 -8.99 -23.22 -3.51
N GLN A 48 -10.19 -23.57 -3.06
CA GLN A 48 -11.42 -23.41 -3.83
C GLN A 48 -12.51 -22.75 -2.99
N ALA A 49 -13.23 -21.82 -3.61
CA ALA A 49 -14.49 -21.28 -3.08
C ALA A 49 -15.64 -22.24 -3.47
N LYS A 50 -16.19 -23.00 -2.51
CA LYS A 50 -17.31 -23.92 -2.74
C LYS A 50 -18.46 -23.62 -1.77
N GLY A 51 -19.52 -23.01 -2.29
CA GLY A 51 -20.59 -22.50 -1.45
C GLY A 51 -20.02 -21.50 -0.42
N GLN A 52 -20.53 -21.54 0.81
CA GLN A 52 -20.09 -20.64 1.89
C GLN A 52 -18.69 -20.93 2.45
N ASN A 53 -18.01 -21.98 1.98
CA ASN A 53 -16.76 -22.47 2.55
C ASN A 53 -15.58 -22.32 1.58
N PHE A 54 -14.40 -22.04 2.13
CA PHE A 54 -13.16 -22.39 1.46
C PHE A 54 -12.89 -23.88 1.63
N MET A 55 -12.36 -24.52 0.59
CA MET A 55 -11.91 -25.90 0.60
C MET A 55 -10.45 -25.94 0.16
N LEU A 56 -9.59 -26.62 0.91
CA LEU A 56 -8.22 -26.94 0.49
C LEU A 56 -8.14 -28.46 0.35
N GLU A 57 -7.90 -28.94 -0.88
CA GLU A 57 -8.30 -30.29 -1.30
C GLU A 57 -9.79 -30.56 -0.94
N ASP A 58 -10.09 -31.69 -0.30
CA ASP A 58 -11.44 -32.09 0.13
C ASP A 58 -11.79 -31.62 1.57
N SER A 59 -10.94 -30.80 2.21
CA SER A 59 -11.15 -30.34 3.59
C SER A 59 -11.62 -28.90 3.67
N THR A 60 -12.64 -28.61 4.50
CA THR A 60 -13.02 -27.23 4.85
C THR A 60 -11.81 -26.51 5.42
N PHE A 61 -11.49 -25.35 4.84
CA PHE A 61 -10.36 -24.52 5.22
C PHE A 61 -10.87 -23.19 5.77
N TRP A 62 -10.16 -22.62 6.75
CA TRP A 62 -10.49 -21.32 7.31
C TRP A 62 -9.22 -20.47 7.34
N ILE A 63 -9.24 -19.32 6.67
CA ILE A 63 -8.06 -18.46 6.53
C ILE A 63 -8.00 -17.52 7.73
N PHE A 64 -6.97 -17.70 8.56
CA PHE A 64 -6.57 -16.74 9.58
C PHE A 64 -5.23 -16.15 9.15
N GLY A 65 -5.32 -15.05 8.40
CA GLY A 65 -4.22 -14.35 7.75
C GLY A 65 -3.60 -13.26 8.61
N GLY A 66 -2.31 -12.99 8.39
CA GLY A 66 -1.64 -11.79 8.87
C GLY A 66 -0.72 -11.21 7.82
N SER A 67 -0.77 -9.88 7.66
CA SER A 67 0.05 -9.16 6.68
C SER A 67 1.42 -8.83 7.24
N ILE A 68 2.49 -9.27 6.56
CA ILE A 68 3.89 -8.92 6.86
C ILE A 68 4.62 -8.69 5.54
N HIS A 69 5.26 -7.53 5.40
CA HIS A 69 5.95 -7.14 4.17
C HIS A 69 7.46 -7.33 4.29
N TYR A 70 8.03 -8.26 3.51
CA TYR A 70 9.47 -8.58 3.53
C TYR A 70 10.37 -7.37 3.28
N PHE A 71 9.96 -6.46 2.41
CA PHE A 71 10.69 -5.22 2.10
C PHE A 71 10.71 -4.19 3.24
N ARG A 72 9.84 -4.33 4.26
CA ARG A 72 9.82 -3.47 5.47
C ARG A 72 10.53 -4.07 6.68
N VAL A 73 11.11 -5.27 6.53
CA VAL A 73 11.76 -6.02 7.62
C VAL A 73 13.13 -6.51 7.12
N PRO A 74 14.22 -6.31 7.88
CA PRO A 74 15.52 -6.91 7.54
C PRO A 74 15.43 -8.44 7.41
N ARG A 75 16.07 -9.01 6.38
CA ARG A 75 16.03 -10.45 6.03
C ARG A 75 16.30 -11.36 7.22
N GLU A 76 17.29 -10.98 8.03
CA GLU A 76 17.73 -11.68 9.23
C GLU A 76 16.60 -11.85 10.26
N TYR A 77 15.61 -10.95 10.24
CA TYR A 77 14.47 -10.95 11.15
C TYR A 77 13.20 -11.59 10.58
N TRP A 78 13.12 -11.88 9.28
CA TRP A 78 11.93 -12.49 8.66
C TRP A 78 11.45 -13.74 9.41
N ARG A 79 12.36 -14.64 9.80
CA ARG A 79 12.00 -15.89 10.49
C ARG A 79 11.35 -15.62 11.85
N ASP A 80 11.87 -14.67 12.62
CA ASP A 80 11.28 -14.28 13.90
C ASP A 80 9.86 -13.73 13.70
N ARG A 81 9.66 -12.79 12.77
CA ARG A 81 8.33 -12.19 12.54
C ARG A 81 7.30 -13.23 12.08
N LEU A 82 7.70 -14.19 11.24
CA LEU A 82 6.86 -15.30 10.79
C LEU A 82 6.56 -16.30 11.91
N LEU A 83 7.53 -16.64 12.76
CA LEU A 83 7.30 -17.47 13.95
C LEU A 83 6.30 -16.81 14.90
N LYS A 84 6.37 -15.49 15.08
CA LYS A 84 5.41 -14.70 15.85
C LYS A 84 4.01 -14.72 15.24
N LEU A 85 3.90 -14.60 13.92
CA LEU A 85 2.62 -14.77 13.21
C LEU A 85 2.01 -16.15 13.46
N ARG A 86 2.81 -17.21 13.30
CA ARG A 86 2.37 -18.59 13.54
C ARG A 86 1.98 -18.84 15.00
N ALA A 87 2.74 -18.29 15.94
CA ALA A 87 2.46 -18.37 17.36
C ALA A 87 1.18 -17.60 17.74
N CYS A 88 0.79 -16.53 17.03
CA CYS A 88 -0.48 -15.84 17.29
C CYS A 88 -1.73 -16.69 16.97
N GLY A 89 -1.57 -17.88 16.38
CA GLY A 89 -2.67 -18.77 15.97
C GLY A 89 -3.07 -18.62 14.51
N LEU A 90 -2.41 -17.72 13.78
CA LEU A 90 -2.61 -17.51 12.35
C LEU A 90 -1.99 -18.66 11.55
N ASN A 91 -2.57 -18.94 10.39
CA ASN A 91 -2.19 -20.05 9.51
C ASN A 91 -1.74 -19.61 8.11
N THR A 92 -1.91 -18.33 7.79
CA THR A 92 -1.64 -17.77 6.46
C THR A 92 -0.88 -16.46 6.59
N LEU A 93 0.18 -16.31 5.81
CA LEU A 93 0.89 -15.06 5.58
C LEU A 93 0.27 -14.34 4.37
N THR A 94 0.12 -13.03 4.46
CA THR A 94 -0.22 -12.18 3.33
C THR A 94 0.92 -11.19 3.08
N THR A 95 1.32 -11.00 1.81
CA THR A 95 2.32 -9.98 1.44
C THR A 95 2.07 -9.41 0.05
N TYR A 96 2.32 -8.11 -0.08
CA TYR A 96 2.49 -7.45 -1.37
C TYR A 96 3.85 -7.74 -2.02
N VAL A 97 3.96 -7.44 -3.32
CA VAL A 97 5.22 -7.39 -4.09
C VAL A 97 5.37 -5.98 -4.69
N PRO A 98 6.33 -5.16 -4.26
CA PRO A 98 6.45 -3.76 -4.69
C PRO A 98 7.31 -3.64 -5.95
N TRP A 99 6.67 -3.43 -7.10
CA TRP A 99 7.33 -3.38 -8.41
C TRP A 99 8.50 -2.37 -8.44
N ASN A 100 8.34 -1.18 -7.87
CA ASN A 100 9.37 -0.13 -7.80
C ASN A 100 10.68 -0.54 -7.10
N LEU A 101 10.65 -1.51 -6.19
CA LEU A 101 11.87 -2.05 -5.57
C LEU A 101 12.48 -3.17 -6.42
N HIS A 102 11.64 -3.95 -7.10
CA HIS A 102 12.08 -5.05 -7.97
C HIS A 102 12.57 -4.60 -9.33
N GLU A 103 12.11 -3.47 -9.86
CA GLU A 103 12.56 -2.87 -11.12
C GLU A 103 12.85 -1.37 -10.93
N PRO A 104 13.88 -1.02 -10.13
CA PRO A 104 14.22 0.38 -9.82
C PRO A 104 14.70 1.15 -11.06
N GLU A 105 15.20 0.43 -12.06
CA GLU A 105 15.55 0.91 -13.40
C GLU A 105 14.91 -0.04 -14.43
N ARG A 106 14.34 0.52 -15.50
CA ARG A 106 13.60 -0.22 -16.53
C ARG A 106 14.43 -1.36 -17.11
N GLY A 107 13.89 -2.57 -17.08
CA GLY A 107 14.51 -3.82 -17.51
C GLY A 107 15.57 -4.41 -16.56
N LYS A 108 15.90 -3.75 -15.44
CA LYS A 108 16.91 -4.22 -14.48
C LYS A 108 16.23 -4.72 -13.21
N PHE A 109 16.04 -6.04 -13.12
CA PHE A 109 15.31 -6.67 -12.02
C PHE A 109 16.19 -7.14 -10.85
N ASP A 110 15.78 -6.83 -9.61
CA ASP A 110 16.40 -7.35 -8.38
C ASP A 110 15.43 -8.22 -7.57
N PHE A 111 15.90 -9.43 -7.26
CA PHE A 111 15.24 -10.41 -6.38
C PHE A 111 16.26 -11.01 -5.40
N SER A 112 17.20 -10.21 -4.92
CA SER A 112 18.29 -10.62 -4.04
C SER A 112 18.19 -9.98 -2.65
N GLY A 113 18.91 -10.55 -1.67
CA GLY A 113 19.00 -9.96 -0.32
C GLY A 113 17.64 -9.75 0.35
N ASN A 114 17.26 -8.50 0.56
CA ASN A 114 15.98 -8.12 1.18
C ASN A 114 14.80 -8.08 0.18
N LEU A 115 15.04 -8.36 -1.10
CA LEU A 115 14.03 -8.44 -2.17
C LEU A 115 13.90 -9.87 -2.74
N ASP A 116 14.53 -10.85 -2.10
CA ASP A 116 14.39 -12.27 -2.45
C ASP A 116 13.06 -12.81 -1.92
N LEU A 117 12.01 -12.58 -2.72
CA LEU A 117 10.63 -13.01 -2.51
C LEU A 117 10.53 -14.55 -2.39
N GLU A 118 11.31 -15.28 -3.19
CA GLU A 118 11.29 -16.75 -3.21
C GLU A 118 11.69 -17.30 -1.84
N ALA A 119 12.80 -16.83 -1.26
CA ALA A 119 13.20 -17.25 0.07
C ALA A 119 12.23 -16.81 1.16
N PHE A 120 11.60 -15.63 1.07
CA PHE A 120 10.59 -15.20 2.05
C PHE A 120 9.35 -16.11 2.04
N VAL A 121 8.85 -16.44 0.85
CA VAL A 121 7.70 -17.35 0.66
C VAL A 121 8.05 -18.77 1.10
N LEU A 122 9.22 -19.29 0.74
CA LEU A 122 9.68 -20.62 1.19
C LEU A 122 9.90 -20.66 2.71
N LEU A 123 10.40 -19.58 3.32
CA LEU A 123 10.54 -19.47 4.77
C LEU A 123 9.18 -19.49 5.50
N ALA A 124 8.12 -18.91 4.90
CA ALA A 124 6.77 -19.06 5.42
C ALA A 124 6.31 -20.52 5.41
N ALA A 125 6.62 -21.27 4.34
CA ALA A 125 6.35 -22.71 4.26
C ALA A 125 7.12 -23.51 5.34
N GLU A 126 8.40 -23.18 5.60
CA GLU A 126 9.19 -23.81 6.67
C GLU A 126 8.61 -23.58 8.07
N VAL A 127 8.02 -22.39 8.31
CA VAL A 127 7.34 -22.02 9.56
C VAL A 127 5.95 -22.68 9.66
N GLY A 128 5.45 -23.29 8.58
CA GLY A 128 4.15 -23.95 8.52
C GLY A 128 2.99 -22.98 8.30
N LEU A 129 3.22 -21.97 7.45
CA LEU A 129 2.23 -21.00 6.99
C LEU A 129 1.93 -21.21 5.50
N TRP A 130 0.66 -21.00 5.13
CA TRP A 130 0.26 -20.77 3.74
C TRP A 130 0.54 -19.33 3.34
N VAL A 131 0.46 -19.02 2.04
CA VAL A 131 0.68 -17.66 1.53
C VAL A 131 -0.46 -17.22 0.62
N ILE A 132 -0.95 -16.00 0.85
CA ILE A 132 -1.74 -15.24 -0.12
C ILE A 132 -0.83 -14.14 -0.68
N LEU A 133 -0.56 -14.21 -1.98
CA LEU A 133 0.34 -13.27 -2.63
C LEU A 133 -0.46 -12.13 -3.28
N ARG A 134 0.00 -10.89 -3.10
CA ARG A 134 -0.64 -9.69 -3.68
C ARG A 134 0.35 -9.02 -4.64
N PRO A 135 0.54 -9.54 -5.87
CA PRO A 135 1.63 -9.16 -6.78
C PRO A 135 1.49 -7.76 -7.42
N GLY A 136 0.33 -7.12 -7.30
CA GLY A 136 0.06 -5.80 -7.87
C GLY A 136 -0.56 -5.87 -9.27
N PRO A 137 -0.10 -5.07 -10.25
CA PRO A 137 1.19 -4.36 -10.27
C PRO A 137 1.23 -3.09 -9.40
N TYR A 138 0.08 -2.50 -9.10
CA TYR A 138 -0.09 -1.47 -8.07
C TYR A 138 -0.51 -2.13 -6.75
N VAL A 139 0.08 -1.71 -5.63
CA VAL A 139 -0.12 -2.30 -4.31
C VAL A 139 -0.55 -1.31 -3.22
N CYS A 140 -0.62 0.00 -3.51
CA CYS A 140 -0.86 1.05 -2.51
C CYS A 140 0.15 0.96 -1.34
N SER A 141 -0.27 0.37 -0.22
CA SER A 141 0.59 -0.05 0.89
C SER A 141 1.41 1.09 1.52
N GLU A 142 1.01 2.35 1.35
CA GLU A 142 1.76 3.54 1.79
C GLU A 142 3.22 3.58 1.28
N LEU A 143 3.44 3.07 0.07
CA LEU A 143 4.72 3.10 -0.64
C LEU A 143 4.77 4.21 -1.69
N ASP A 144 5.97 4.70 -2.03
CA ASP A 144 6.16 5.65 -3.14
C ASP A 144 5.45 5.15 -4.41
N LEU A 145 4.54 5.99 -4.93
CA LEU A 145 3.71 5.74 -6.11
C LEU A 145 2.85 4.46 -6.03
N GLY A 146 2.50 4.01 -4.82
CA GLY A 146 1.73 2.79 -4.60
C GLY A 146 2.49 1.52 -5.02
N GLY A 147 3.83 1.57 -4.99
CA GLY A 147 4.71 0.49 -5.44
C GLY A 147 5.00 0.48 -6.94
N LEU A 148 4.52 1.45 -7.73
CA LEU A 148 4.81 1.56 -9.16
C LEU A 148 6.16 2.26 -9.42
N PRO A 149 7.00 1.83 -10.38
CA PRO A 149 8.27 2.50 -10.65
C PRO A 149 8.11 3.93 -11.18
N SER A 150 8.92 4.86 -10.67
CA SER A 150 8.86 6.28 -11.04
C SER A 150 9.23 6.55 -12.51
N TRP A 151 10.02 5.69 -13.14
CA TRP A 151 10.38 5.80 -14.56
C TRP A 151 9.15 5.67 -15.49
N LEU A 152 8.01 5.15 -15.00
CA LEU A 152 6.74 5.21 -15.74
C LEU A 152 6.29 6.66 -16.01
N LEU A 153 6.61 7.59 -15.10
CA LEU A 153 6.21 8.99 -15.21
C LEU A 153 7.08 9.80 -16.19
N GLN A 154 8.10 9.21 -16.80
CA GLN A 154 8.85 9.85 -17.89
C GLN A 154 7.97 10.13 -19.10
N ASP A 155 7.10 9.18 -19.43
CA ASP A 155 6.07 9.37 -20.44
C ASP A 155 5.06 10.43 -19.94
N SER A 156 5.00 11.57 -20.63
CA SER A 156 4.10 12.68 -20.31
C SER A 156 2.62 12.34 -20.51
N GLY A 157 2.32 11.33 -21.34
CA GLY A 157 0.98 10.81 -21.59
C GLY A 157 0.59 9.60 -20.72
N MET A 158 1.43 9.21 -19.75
CA MET A 158 1.22 8.04 -18.90
C MET A 158 -0.15 8.03 -18.21
N ARG A 159 -0.80 6.86 -18.22
CA ARG A 159 -2.10 6.59 -17.56
C ARG A 159 -1.98 5.32 -16.74
N LEU A 160 -1.43 5.44 -15.55
CA LEU A 160 -1.25 4.36 -14.58
C LEU A 160 -2.58 3.65 -14.29
N ARG A 161 -2.54 2.33 -14.11
CA ARG A 161 -3.70 1.47 -13.78
C ARG A 161 -4.83 1.55 -14.84
N THR A 162 -4.44 1.57 -16.12
CA THR A 162 -5.35 1.51 -17.28
C THR A 162 -4.75 0.61 -18.38
N THR A 163 -5.52 0.30 -19.43
CA THR A 163 -5.06 -0.41 -20.65
C THR A 163 -4.20 0.45 -21.59
N TYR A 164 -3.69 1.60 -21.12
CA TYR A 164 -2.76 2.42 -21.88
C TYR A 164 -1.49 1.64 -22.22
N LYS A 165 -1.15 1.58 -23.52
CA LYS A 165 -0.11 0.68 -24.03
C LYS A 165 1.25 0.83 -23.32
N GLY A 166 1.70 2.07 -23.07
CA GLY A 166 2.96 2.33 -22.37
C GLY A 166 2.99 1.87 -20.91
N PHE A 167 1.83 1.68 -20.29
CA PHE A 167 1.69 1.08 -18.96
C PHE A 167 1.59 -0.44 -19.04
N THR A 168 0.76 -0.97 -19.95
CA THR A 168 0.58 -2.43 -20.10
C THR A 168 1.85 -3.12 -20.55
N ASP A 169 2.59 -2.58 -21.53
CA ASP A 169 3.87 -3.11 -21.99
C ASP A 169 4.90 -3.24 -20.84
N ALA A 170 4.85 -2.33 -19.87
CA ALA A 170 5.70 -2.34 -18.69
C ALA A 170 5.22 -3.36 -17.63
N VAL A 171 3.91 -3.46 -17.41
CA VAL A 171 3.29 -4.46 -16.53
C VAL A 171 3.56 -5.88 -17.04
N ASP A 172 3.49 -6.09 -18.36
CA ASP A 172 3.79 -7.35 -19.02
C ASP A 172 5.23 -7.80 -18.71
N LEU A 173 6.22 -6.92 -18.91
CA LEU A 173 7.63 -7.21 -18.60
C LEU A 173 7.86 -7.53 -17.12
N TYR A 174 7.25 -6.75 -16.22
CA TYR A 174 7.30 -7.02 -14.78
C TYR A 174 6.71 -8.38 -14.42
N PHE A 175 5.55 -8.74 -14.98
CA PHE A 175 4.90 -10.01 -14.72
C PHE A 175 5.62 -11.19 -15.38
N ASP A 176 6.29 -11.05 -16.53
CA ASP A 176 7.17 -12.10 -17.06
C ASP A 176 8.28 -12.45 -16.04
N HIS A 177 8.91 -11.43 -15.47
CA HIS A 177 9.98 -11.61 -14.48
C HIS A 177 9.46 -12.09 -13.12
N LEU A 178 8.31 -11.61 -12.64
CA LEU A 178 7.74 -12.02 -11.36
C LEU A 178 7.11 -13.41 -11.42
N MET A 179 6.28 -13.71 -12.42
CA MET A 179 5.53 -14.97 -12.49
C MET A 179 6.45 -16.17 -12.72
N SER A 180 7.58 -16.01 -13.43
CA SER A 180 8.60 -17.06 -13.54
C SER A 180 9.13 -17.56 -12.18
N ARG A 181 9.03 -16.74 -11.12
CA ARG A 181 9.41 -17.06 -9.74
C ARG A 181 8.23 -17.48 -8.87
N VAL A 182 7.06 -16.87 -9.08
CA VAL A 182 5.84 -17.18 -8.32
C VAL A 182 5.25 -18.54 -8.72
N VAL A 183 5.31 -18.91 -10.00
CA VAL A 183 4.66 -20.14 -10.50
C VAL A 183 5.11 -21.40 -9.75
N PRO A 184 6.41 -21.67 -9.54
CA PRO A 184 6.87 -22.82 -8.73
C PRO A 184 6.42 -22.82 -7.26
N LEU A 185 6.03 -21.66 -6.72
CA LEU A 185 5.65 -21.48 -5.31
C LEU A 185 4.15 -21.71 -5.04
N GLN A 186 3.36 -21.95 -6.09
CA GLN A 186 1.94 -22.28 -5.97
C GLN A 186 1.70 -23.65 -5.33
N TYR A 187 0.59 -23.76 -4.61
CA TYR A 187 0.20 -24.95 -3.87
C TYR A 187 0.14 -26.19 -4.76
N ARG A 188 -0.43 -26.08 -5.97
CA ARG A 188 -0.50 -27.13 -7.00
C ARG A 188 0.86 -27.70 -7.37
N TYR A 189 1.93 -26.90 -7.34
CA TYR A 189 3.29 -27.31 -7.65
C TYR A 189 4.15 -27.65 -6.41
N GLY A 190 3.56 -27.56 -5.21
CA GLY A 190 4.18 -27.97 -3.95
C GLY A 190 4.60 -26.83 -3.01
N GLY A 191 4.53 -25.56 -3.45
CA GLY A 191 4.84 -24.39 -2.63
C GLY A 191 3.68 -23.96 -1.70
N PRO A 192 3.80 -22.85 -0.95
CA PRO A 192 2.79 -22.46 0.03
C PRO A 192 1.72 -21.50 -0.50
N VAL A 193 1.83 -20.97 -1.72
CA VAL A 193 0.90 -19.95 -2.24
C VAL A 193 -0.44 -20.61 -2.59
N ILE A 194 -1.51 -20.26 -1.88
CA ILE A 194 -2.86 -20.84 -2.01
C ILE A 194 -3.86 -19.90 -2.69
N ALA A 195 -3.55 -18.61 -2.80
CA ALA A 195 -4.35 -17.64 -3.53
C ALA A 195 -3.48 -16.46 -4.01
N VAL A 196 -3.95 -15.77 -5.06
CA VAL A 196 -3.27 -14.61 -5.65
C VAL A 196 -4.29 -13.48 -5.84
N GLN A 197 -3.96 -12.27 -5.39
CA GLN A 197 -4.82 -11.11 -5.62
C GLN A 197 -4.60 -10.49 -7.00
N VAL A 198 -5.68 -10.14 -7.69
CA VAL A 198 -5.67 -9.36 -8.93
C VAL A 198 -5.76 -7.87 -8.57
N GLU A 199 -4.72 -7.10 -8.90
CA GLU A 199 -4.66 -5.64 -8.62
C GLU A 199 -4.81 -5.31 -7.12
N ASN A 200 -5.20 -4.09 -6.75
CA ASN A 200 -5.46 -3.69 -5.36
C ASN A 200 -6.46 -2.52 -5.23
N GLU A 201 -7.63 -2.76 -4.64
CA GLU A 201 -8.70 -1.77 -4.45
C GLU A 201 -9.03 -1.00 -5.74
N TYR A 202 -9.14 -1.71 -6.88
CA TYR A 202 -9.37 -1.04 -8.16
C TYR A 202 -10.69 -0.27 -8.20
N GLY A 203 -11.70 -0.68 -7.43
CA GLY A 203 -12.98 0.02 -7.34
C GLY A 203 -12.88 1.45 -6.80
N SER A 204 -11.82 1.77 -6.05
CA SER A 204 -11.49 3.14 -5.62
C SER A 204 -11.02 4.05 -6.76
N TYR A 205 -10.46 3.47 -7.83
CA TYR A 205 -9.89 4.18 -8.97
C TYR A 205 -10.79 4.11 -10.20
N ASN A 206 -11.11 2.88 -10.63
CA ASN A 206 -12.10 2.53 -11.66
C ASN A 206 -12.12 3.49 -12.88
N ARG A 207 -10.93 3.75 -13.45
CA ARG A 207 -10.77 4.66 -14.60
C ARG A 207 -10.84 3.95 -15.95
N ASP A 208 -10.68 2.63 -15.98
CA ASP A 208 -10.72 1.82 -17.18
C ASP A 208 -11.33 0.43 -16.91
N PRO A 209 -12.55 0.13 -17.41
CA PRO A 209 -13.20 -1.16 -17.18
C PRO A 209 -12.53 -2.33 -17.91
N ALA A 210 -11.67 -2.08 -18.90
CA ALA A 210 -10.94 -3.13 -19.60
C ALA A 210 -9.64 -3.54 -18.88
N TYR A 211 -9.17 -2.73 -17.93
CA TYR A 211 -7.88 -2.96 -17.27
C TYR A 211 -7.90 -4.14 -16.29
N MET A 212 -8.95 -4.26 -15.47
CA MET A 212 -9.06 -5.40 -14.54
C MET A 212 -9.13 -6.75 -15.30
N PRO A 213 -9.96 -6.92 -16.36
CA PRO A 213 -9.89 -8.08 -17.26
C PRO A 213 -8.51 -8.29 -17.90
N TYR A 214 -7.75 -7.25 -18.21
CA TYR A 214 -6.37 -7.37 -18.68
C TYR A 214 -5.42 -7.92 -17.60
N VAL A 215 -5.54 -7.51 -16.32
CA VAL A 215 -4.65 -8.00 -15.24
C VAL A 215 -4.93 -9.48 -14.87
N LYS A 216 -6.18 -9.95 -14.97
CA LYS A 216 -6.51 -11.39 -14.86
C LYS A 216 -6.07 -12.17 -16.11
N ARG A 217 -6.50 -11.64 -17.27
CA ARG A 217 -6.77 -12.23 -18.59
C ARG A 217 -7.13 -13.72 -18.64
N GLU A 218 -8.44 -13.89 -18.65
CA GLU A 218 -9.15 -15.00 -19.27
C GLU A 218 -9.16 -14.83 -20.82
N ARG A 219 -9.03 -15.93 -21.55
CA ARG A 219 -8.76 -15.97 -23.00
C ARG A 219 -9.93 -15.43 -23.86
N GLN A 220 -9.87 -14.18 -24.32
CA GLN A 220 -10.72 -13.71 -25.42
C GLN A 220 -10.26 -14.27 -26.77
N ALA A 221 -11.20 -14.80 -27.56
CA ALA A 221 -10.93 -15.68 -28.70
C ALA A 221 -10.52 -14.97 -30.01
N ASP A 222 -10.48 -13.63 -30.06
CA ASP A 222 -10.36 -12.87 -31.31
C ASP A 222 -9.58 -11.55 -31.16
N LEU A 223 -8.31 -11.62 -30.72
CA LEU A 223 -7.34 -10.55 -30.92
C LEU A 223 -5.94 -11.11 -31.24
N SER A 224 -5.29 -10.51 -32.22
CA SER A 224 -3.95 -10.87 -32.71
C SER A 224 -2.82 -10.21 -31.90
N ASP A 225 -3.01 -10.04 -30.59
CA ASP A 225 -2.07 -9.34 -29.70
C ASP A 225 -1.60 -10.29 -28.58
N PRO A 226 -0.28 -10.57 -28.44
CA PRO A 226 0.24 -11.59 -27.53
C PRO A 226 0.43 -11.11 -26.08
N SER A 227 -0.31 -10.10 -25.63
CA SER A 227 -0.25 -9.62 -24.24
C SER A 227 -0.83 -10.66 -23.27
N GLN A 228 -0.05 -11.03 -22.24
CA GLN A 228 -0.37 -12.10 -21.29
C GLN A 228 -0.77 -11.49 -19.94
N ALA A 229 -1.32 -12.28 -19.02
CA ALA A 229 -1.67 -11.81 -17.68
C ALA A 229 -1.27 -12.80 -16.59
N LEU A 230 -1.96 -12.81 -15.44
CA LEU A 230 -1.71 -13.78 -14.36
C LEU A 230 -2.02 -15.21 -14.81
N GLU A 231 -3.21 -15.48 -15.35
CA GLU A 231 -3.63 -16.83 -15.73
C GLU A 231 -2.78 -17.40 -16.89
N ASP A 232 -2.56 -16.60 -17.95
CA ASP A 232 -1.70 -16.98 -19.09
C ASP A 232 -0.25 -17.28 -18.68
N ARG A 233 0.29 -16.61 -17.65
CA ARG A 233 1.63 -16.88 -17.10
C ARG A 233 1.67 -18.07 -16.13
N GLY A 234 0.57 -18.84 -16.02
CA GLY A 234 0.53 -20.07 -15.26
C GLY A 234 0.12 -19.93 -13.79
N ILE A 235 -0.55 -18.82 -13.42
CA ILE A 235 -1.26 -18.76 -12.14
C ILE A 235 -2.52 -19.63 -12.23
N VAL A 236 -2.67 -20.54 -11.27
CA VAL A 236 -3.69 -21.61 -11.24
C VAL A 236 -4.37 -21.76 -9.87
N GLU A 237 -3.95 -20.96 -8.89
CA GLU A 237 -4.54 -20.88 -7.56
C GLU A 237 -5.73 -19.92 -7.53
N LEU A 238 -6.48 -19.88 -6.42
CA LEU A 238 -7.65 -19.03 -6.28
C LEU A 238 -7.29 -17.54 -6.52
N LEU A 239 -7.93 -16.93 -7.52
CA LEU A 239 -7.87 -15.49 -7.73
C LEU A 239 -8.88 -14.77 -6.84
N LEU A 240 -8.49 -13.60 -6.32
CA LEU A 240 -9.37 -12.72 -5.55
C LEU A 240 -9.15 -11.24 -5.88
N THR A 241 -10.16 -10.39 -5.63
CA THR A 241 -10.03 -8.93 -5.52
C THR A 241 -10.39 -8.47 -4.11
N SER A 242 -9.91 -7.29 -3.70
CA SER A 242 -10.18 -6.72 -2.38
C SER A 242 -10.52 -5.24 -2.51
N ASP A 243 -11.67 -4.83 -1.99
CA ASP A 243 -12.15 -3.45 -2.01
C ASP A 243 -12.91 -3.09 -0.72
N ASN A 244 -12.88 -1.81 -0.35
CA ASN A 244 -13.79 -1.27 0.67
C ASN A 244 -15.25 -1.17 0.16
N LYS A 245 -16.17 -0.80 1.06
CA LYS A 245 -17.62 -0.71 0.79
C LYS A 245 -18.00 0.14 -0.45
N ASP A 246 -17.24 1.21 -0.70
CA ASP A 246 -17.54 2.19 -1.75
C ASP A 246 -16.91 1.80 -3.10
N GLY A 247 -15.82 1.00 -3.06
CA GLY A 247 -15.17 0.43 -4.24
C GLY A 247 -15.79 -0.87 -4.74
N LEU A 248 -16.37 -1.71 -3.86
CA LEU A 248 -16.68 -3.11 -4.17
C LEU A 248 -17.52 -3.33 -5.44
N SER A 249 -18.54 -2.51 -5.72
CA SER A 249 -19.34 -2.63 -6.97
C SER A 249 -18.56 -2.43 -8.27
N LYS A 250 -17.35 -1.87 -8.20
CA LYS A 250 -16.48 -1.54 -9.33
C LYS A 250 -15.21 -2.40 -9.39
N GLY A 251 -14.84 -3.06 -8.29
CA GLY A 251 -13.66 -3.93 -8.19
C GLY A 251 -13.96 -5.44 -8.27
N VAL A 252 -15.24 -5.83 -8.24
CA VAL A 252 -15.68 -7.23 -8.46
C VAL A 252 -15.48 -7.65 -9.92
N MET A 253 -15.09 -8.91 -10.14
CA MET A 253 -14.88 -9.51 -11.46
C MET A 253 -15.41 -10.95 -11.49
N ASP A 254 -15.94 -11.39 -12.64
CA ASP A 254 -16.37 -12.78 -12.81
C ASP A 254 -15.19 -13.79 -12.80
N GLY A 255 -15.45 -14.98 -12.26
CA GLY A 255 -14.47 -16.01 -11.98
C GLY A 255 -13.47 -15.70 -10.86
N VAL A 256 -13.58 -14.55 -10.19
CA VAL A 256 -12.64 -14.09 -9.16
C VAL A 256 -13.39 -13.88 -7.84
N LEU A 257 -12.79 -14.30 -6.71
CA LEU A 257 -13.42 -14.14 -5.40
C LEU A 257 -13.38 -12.67 -4.95
N ALA A 258 -14.55 -12.06 -4.75
CA ALA A 258 -14.64 -10.73 -4.18
C ALA A 258 -14.48 -10.75 -2.65
N THR A 259 -13.53 -9.98 -2.13
CA THR A 259 -13.26 -9.84 -0.69
C THR A 259 -13.36 -8.38 -0.25
N ILE A 260 -13.50 -8.14 1.06
CA ILE A 260 -13.77 -6.79 1.59
C ILE A 260 -12.64 -6.27 2.48
N ASN A 261 -12.48 -4.94 2.48
CA ASN A 261 -11.60 -4.20 3.38
C ASN A 261 -12.45 -3.32 4.32
N LEU A 262 -12.12 -3.28 5.62
CA LEU A 262 -12.89 -2.54 6.64
C LEU A 262 -12.07 -2.21 7.91
N GLN A 263 -12.51 -1.18 8.66
CA GLN A 263 -11.91 -0.82 9.95
C GLN A 263 -12.74 -1.24 11.17
N SER A 264 -14.07 -1.20 11.08
CA SER A 264 -14.95 -1.31 12.25
C SER A 264 -16.11 -2.29 12.09
N GLN A 265 -16.59 -2.80 13.22
CA GLN A 265 -17.76 -3.70 13.27
C GLN A 265 -19.04 -3.07 12.67
N SER A 266 -19.18 -1.74 12.69
CA SER A 266 -20.36 -1.07 12.13
C SER A 266 -20.48 -1.27 10.61
N GLU A 267 -19.35 -1.40 9.92
CA GLU A 267 -19.30 -1.65 8.48
C GLU A 267 -19.64 -3.10 8.14
N LEU A 268 -19.34 -4.06 9.03
CA LEU A 268 -19.49 -5.49 8.79
C LEU A 268 -20.93 -5.89 8.42
N GLN A 269 -21.93 -5.39 9.14
CA GLN A 269 -23.33 -5.76 8.91
C GLN A 269 -23.85 -5.24 7.55
N LEU A 270 -23.43 -4.03 7.16
CA LEU A 270 -23.74 -3.42 5.87
C LEU A 270 -23.00 -4.15 4.74
N LEU A 271 -21.70 -4.41 4.92
CA LEU A 271 -20.83 -5.09 3.96
C LEU A 271 -21.25 -6.53 3.69
N VAL A 272 -21.62 -7.32 4.70
CA VAL A 272 -22.09 -8.70 4.50
C VAL A 272 -23.42 -8.71 3.74
N THR A 273 -24.32 -7.77 4.05
CA THR A 273 -25.59 -7.62 3.30
C THR A 273 -25.32 -7.20 1.85
N TYR A 274 -24.36 -6.30 1.64
CA TYR A 274 -24.00 -5.79 0.33
C TYR A 274 -23.27 -6.83 -0.54
N LEU A 275 -22.30 -7.57 0.01
CA LEU A 275 -21.64 -8.71 -0.66
C LEU A 275 -22.68 -9.72 -1.17
N LEU A 276 -23.63 -10.10 -0.31
CA LEU A 276 -24.72 -11.01 -0.70
C LEU A 276 -25.61 -10.39 -1.79
N SER A 277 -25.79 -9.06 -1.81
CA SER A 277 -26.55 -8.36 -2.85
C SER A 277 -25.80 -8.29 -4.19
N VAL A 278 -24.48 -8.12 -4.18
CA VAL A 278 -23.65 -8.10 -5.39
C VAL A 278 -23.57 -9.51 -6.00
N GLN A 279 -23.32 -10.53 -5.16
CA GLN A 279 -23.34 -11.94 -5.57
C GLN A 279 -24.71 -12.36 -6.12
N ARG A 280 -25.83 -11.86 -5.55
CA ARG A 280 -27.18 -12.09 -6.09
C ARG A 280 -27.53 -11.23 -7.29
N GLY A 281 -26.99 -10.02 -7.41
CA GLY A 281 -27.23 -9.11 -8.53
C GLY A 281 -26.80 -9.70 -9.86
N CYS A 282 -25.74 -10.51 -9.86
CA CYS A 282 -25.31 -11.28 -11.02
C CYS A 282 -26.28 -12.42 -11.40
N LEU A 283 -27.03 -12.97 -10.43
CA LEU A 283 -28.04 -14.02 -10.65
C LEU A 283 -29.37 -13.45 -11.20
N MET A 284 -29.77 -12.24 -10.78
CA MET A 284 -31.06 -11.64 -11.18
C MET A 284 -31.15 -11.28 -12.67
N GLY A 285 -30.04 -11.33 -13.42
CA GLY A 285 -30.01 -11.05 -14.86
C GLY A 285 -30.67 -12.13 -15.76
N GLU A 286 -30.86 -13.35 -15.26
CA GLU A 286 -31.44 -14.45 -16.08
C GLU A 286 -32.97 -14.55 -16.01
N GLU A 287 -33.63 -14.19 -14.90
CA GLU A 287 -35.06 -14.49 -14.71
C GLU A 287 -36.00 -13.52 -15.47
N ASP A 288 -35.65 -12.24 -15.59
CA ASP A 288 -36.50 -11.23 -16.27
C ASP A 288 -36.55 -11.39 -17.82
N LEU A 289 -35.69 -12.23 -18.40
CA LEU A 289 -35.65 -12.49 -19.85
C LEU A 289 -36.46 -13.72 -20.28
N ARG A 290 -36.99 -14.54 -19.36
CA ARG A 290 -37.77 -15.75 -19.70
C ARG A 290 -39.29 -15.60 -19.65
N TYR A 291 -39.83 -14.41 -19.34
CA TYR A 291 -41.28 -14.16 -19.25
C TYR A 291 -41.85 -13.19 -20.31
N ARG A 292 -41.18 -13.03 -21.45
CA ARG A 292 -41.66 -12.21 -22.60
C ARG A 292 -41.39 -12.84 -23.98
N ALA A 293 -41.80 -14.11 -24.17
CA ALA A 293 -41.71 -14.76 -25.49
C ALA A 293 -42.76 -15.87 -25.73
N SER A 294 -44.03 -15.65 -25.38
CA SER A 294 -45.15 -16.47 -25.90
C SER A 294 -46.48 -15.72 -25.89
N ASP A 295 -47.30 -16.04 -26.91
CA ASP A 295 -48.73 -15.77 -27.05
C ASP A 295 -49.22 -14.32 -27.28
N THR A 296 -49.21 -13.96 -28.57
CA THR A 296 -50.16 -13.01 -29.15
C THR A 296 -51.58 -13.59 -29.22
N SER A 297 -52.50 -13.13 -28.38
CA SER A 297 -53.94 -13.09 -28.71
C SER A 297 -54.69 -12.01 -27.92
N ILE A 298 -55.76 -11.46 -28.51
CA ILE A 298 -56.49 -10.29 -28.01
C ILE A 298 -57.82 -10.71 -27.39
N SER A 299 -58.12 -10.30 -26.15
CA SER A 299 -59.49 -10.04 -25.65
C SER A 299 -59.45 -9.35 -24.27
N PRO A 300 -60.32 -8.36 -23.95
CA PRO A 300 -60.26 -7.61 -22.70
C PRO A 300 -61.20 -8.17 -21.62
N ASN A 301 -60.65 -8.45 -20.41
CA ASN A 301 -61.32 -8.32 -19.10
C ASN A 301 -60.45 -8.92 -17.98
N ALA A 302 -59.80 -8.09 -17.15
CA ALA A 302 -59.34 -8.51 -15.82
C ALA A 302 -59.12 -7.32 -14.89
N SER A 303 -59.75 -7.42 -13.71
CA SER A 303 -59.63 -6.51 -12.57
C SER A 303 -58.20 -6.41 -12.02
N LEU A 304 -57.81 -5.23 -11.54
CA LEU A 304 -56.55 -5.03 -10.81
C LEU A 304 -56.65 -5.64 -9.41
N VAL A 305 -55.79 -6.62 -9.08
CA VAL A 305 -55.61 -7.12 -7.70
C VAL A 305 -54.15 -7.00 -7.32
N LEU A 306 -53.85 -6.15 -6.33
CA LEU A 306 -52.52 -6.05 -5.74
C LEU A 306 -52.22 -7.30 -4.91
N TRP A 307 -51.05 -7.90 -5.13
CA TRP A 307 -50.45 -8.83 -4.17
C TRP A 307 -49.41 -8.10 -3.32
N ARG A 308 -49.69 -7.98 -2.02
CA ARG A 308 -48.67 -7.74 -0.99
C ARG A 308 -48.09 -9.09 -0.58
N PHE A 309 -46.77 -9.23 -0.61
CA PHE A 309 -46.08 -10.29 0.12
C PHE A 309 -46.02 -9.94 1.61
N CYS A 310 -46.36 -10.90 2.47
CA CYS A 310 -45.96 -10.93 3.87
C CYS A 310 -45.78 -12.39 4.32
N GLU A 311 -45.05 -12.59 5.41
CA GLU A 311 -44.30 -13.83 5.69
C GLU A 311 -45.14 -14.99 6.24
N ARG A 312 -44.58 -16.20 6.20
CA ARG A 312 -45.15 -17.37 6.88
C ARG A 312 -44.83 -17.32 8.38
N GLY A 313 -45.87 -17.26 9.21
CA GLY A 313 -45.78 -17.50 10.65
C GLY A 313 -47.17 -17.82 11.21
N CYS A 314 -47.40 -19.06 11.65
CA CYS A 314 -48.72 -19.52 12.08
C CYS A 314 -49.13 -18.98 13.46
N ALA A 315 -50.34 -18.44 13.56
CA ALA A 315 -51.17 -18.44 14.77
C ALA A 315 -52.65 -18.25 14.39
N GLU A 316 -53.55 -18.97 15.05
CA GLU A 316 -55.00 -18.96 14.75
C GLU A 316 -55.71 -17.72 15.32
N LEU A 317 -56.76 -17.28 14.63
CA LEU A 317 -57.62 -16.16 15.03
C LEU A 317 -58.94 -16.69 15.62
N VAL A 318 -59.20 -16.36 16.89
CA VAL A 318 -60.53 -16.49 17.51
C VAL A 318 -61.12 -15.09 17.72
N PRO A 319 -62.31 -14.76 17.19
CA PRO A 319 -62.86 -13.41 17.26
C PRO A 319 -63.66 -13.17 18.55
N GLY A 320 -63.42 -12.03 19.20
CA GLY A 320 -64.16 -11.56 20.38
C GLY A 320 -64.52 -10.08 20.28
N VAL A 321 -65.82 -9.78 20.30
CA VAL A 321 -66.40 -8.42 20.25
C VAL A 321 -66.52 -7.83 21.66
N ILE A 322 -66.33 -6.52 21.83
CA ILE A 322 -66.98 -5.69 22.87
C ILE A 322 -66.98 -4.20 22.45
N SER A 323 -68.01 -3.47 22.88
CA SER A 323 -68.34 -2.09 22.47
C SER A 323 -68.11 -1.03 23.55
N VAL A 324 -67.66 0.16 23.12
CA VAL A 324 -68.17 1.52 23.47
C VAL A 324 -68.64 1.81 24.92
N SER A 325 -68.04 2.82 25.58
CA SER A 325 -68.79 3.96 26.16
C SER A 325 -67.91 5.20 26.46
N LEU A 326 -68.56 6.34 26.74
CA LEU A 326 -68.00 7.69 26.88
C LEU A 326 -67.89 8.15 28.34
N GLY A 327 -67.03 9.13 28.62
CA GLY A 327 -67.03 9.90 29.88
C GLY A 327 -66.48 11.33 29.70
N GLN A 328 -67.27 12.35 30.04
CA GLN A 328 -66.91 13.78 29.96
C GLN A 328 -66.53 14.37 31.32
N SER A 329 -65.64 15.38 31.34
CA SER A 329 -65.76 16.64 32.12
C SER A 329 -64.53 17.53 31.82
N CYS A 330 -64.57 18.76 31.28
CA CYS A 330 -65.16 20.03 31.72
C CYS A 330 -64.54 20.69 32.99
N ALA A 331 -63.66 21.70 32.81
CA ALA A 331 -63.98 23.11 33.19
C ALA A 331 -62.78 24.11 33.11
N LYS A 332 -62.93 25.12 32.23
CA LYS A 332 -62.65 26.58 32.42
C LYS A 332 -61.38 27.08 33.14
N SER A 333 -60.55 27.83 32.39
CA SER A 333 -60.52 29.31 32.48
C SER A 333 -59.84 29.98 31.26
N GLY A 334 -60.41 31.10 30.79
CA GLY A 334 -59.75 32.08 29.93
C GLY A 334 -59.55 33.40 30.71
N SER A 335 -59.11 34.53 30.15
CA SER A 335 -58.83 34.89 28.74
C SER A 335 -58.17 36.28 28.63
N GLY A 336 -57.39 36.50 27.56
CA GLY A 336 -57.24 37.80 26.86
C GLY A 336 -56.04 38.66 27.28
N SER A 337 -55.40 39.45 26.39
CA SER A 337 -55.74 39.94 25.04
C SER A 337 -54.67 39.56 23.98
N ASN A 338 -55.02 39.08 22.77
CA ASN A 338 -55.51 39.79 21.56
C ASN A 338 -54.48 40.74 20.90
N THR A 339 -54.30 40.80 19.57
CA THR A 339 -55.13 40.37 18.41
C THR A 339 -54.20 40.21 17.18
N ARG A 340 -54.47 39.51 16.05
CA ARG A 340 -55.66 38.86 15.45
C ARG A 340 -55.25 37.54 14.76
N LEU A 341 -56.20 36.62 14.54
CA LEU A 341 -56.14 35.59 13.49
C LEU A 341 -57.57 35.20 13.07
N TRP A 342 -57.80 34.88 11.79
CA TRP A 342 -59.09 34.33 11.31
C TRP A 342 -58.86 33.08 10.43
N THR A 343 -59.77 32.13 10.62
CA THR A 343 -59.85 30.76 10.09
C THR A 343 -60.00 30.68 8.57
N VAL A 344 -59.43 29.65 7.91
CA VAL A 344 -60.14 28.60 7.12
C VAL A 344 -59.21 27.43 6.75
N LEU A 345 -59.78 26.23 6.90
CA LEU A 345 -59.34 24.84 6.70
C LEU A 345 -58.55 24.43 5.42
N ARG A 346 -57.78 23.33 5.62
CA ARG A 346 -57.17 22.39 4.63
C ARG A 346 -56.00 22.95 3.80
N GLY A 347 -54.94 22.19 3.52
CA GLY A 347 -54.62 20.80 3.85
C GLY A 347 -53.60 20.26 2.85
N ILE A 348 -52.36 20.02 3.29
CA ILE A 348 -51.19 19.82 2.40
C ILE A 348 -51.10 18.38 1.88
N VAL A 349 -51.06 18.23 0.55
CA VAL A 349 -50.35 17.14 -0.14
C VAL A 349 -49.66 17.74 -1.37
N VAL A 350 -48.34 17.58 -1.48
CA VAL A 350 -47.54 18.06 -2.61
C VAL A 350 -47.62 17.04 -3.75
N ALA A 351 -47.87 17.51 -4.97
CA ALA A 351 -47.97 16.68 -6.17
C ALA A 351 -46.66 16.62 -6.95
N VAL A 352 -46.42 15.46 -7.57
CA VAL A 352 -45.32 15.17 -8.51
C VAL A 352 -45.52 15.97 -9.81
N SER A 353 -44.44 16.52 -10.36
CA SER A 353 -44.46 17.20 -11.67
C SER A 353 -44.24 16.21 -12.82
N GLU A 354 -45.28 15.95 -13.62
CA GLU A 354 -45.10 15.50 -15.01
C GLU A 354 -44.78 16.70 -15.91
N ALA A 355 -43.82 16.55 -16.83
CA ALA A 355 -43.63 17.47 -17.95
C ALA A 355 -44.21 16.84 -19.23
N ARG A 356 -45.21 17.49 -19.85
CA ARG A 356 -45.74 17.11 -21.17
C ARG A 356 -45.45 18.18 -22.22
N CYS A 357 -45.27 17.70 -23.44
CA CYS A 357 -44.93 18.49 -24.62
C CYS A 357 -46.01 19.51 -24.99
N ALA A 358 -45.56 20.63 -25.59
CA ALA A 358 -46.40 21.50 -26.40
C ALA A 358 -46.06 21.29 -27.89
N ALA A 359 -47.09 21.22 -28.74
CA ALA A 359 -46.95 21.14 -30.19
C ALA A 359 -47.91 22.14 -30.86
N GLY A 360 -47.47 22.79 -31.95
CA GLY A 360 -48.27 23.84 -32.58
C GLY A 360 -47.88 24.19 -34.02
N LYS A 361 -48.65 23.63 -34.97
CA LYS A 361 -48.95 24.11 -36.34
C LYS A 361 -47.84 24.03 -37.42
N GLY A 362 -48.23 23.44 -38.56
CA GLY A 362 -47.53 23.52 -39.86
C GLY A 362 -47.91 24.76 -40.68
N PRO A 363 -47.64 24.79 -42.00
CA PRO A 363 -48.32 23.88 -42.93
C PRO A 363 -47.45 23.21 -44.03
N GLU A 364 -48.11 22.37 -44.83
CA GLU A 364 -47.66 21.68 -46.07
C GLU A 364 -47.42 22.70 -47.23
N VAL A 365 -46.92 22.42 -48.44
CA VAL A 365 -46.90 21.23 -49.33
C VAL A 365 -45.69 21.32 -50.29
N GLY A 366 -45.11 20.20 -50.76
CA GLY A 366 -44.50 20.17 -52.11
C GLY A 366 -43.29 19.25 -52.37
N GLY A 367 -43.50 18.19 -53.17
CA GLY A 367 -42.52 17.78 -54.20
C GLY A 367 -41.51 16.65 -53.91
N ALA A 368 -41.93 15.41 -54.17
CA ALA A 368 -41.20 14.28 -54.79
C ALA A 368 -39.65 14.18 -54.75
N GLY A 369 -39.14 12.97 -54.42
CA GLY A 369 -37.91 12.46 -55.08
C GLY A 369 -37.01 11.48 -54.32
N LEU A 370 -37.05 10.20 -54.72
CA LEU A 370 -36.00 9.17 -54.63
C LEU A 370 -35.22 8.90 -53.32
N LEU A 371 -35.55 7.73 -52.77
CA LEU A 371 -34.68 6.77 -52.06
C LEU A 371 -33.18 6.82 -52.42
N ARG A 372 -32.31 6.93 -51.39
CA ARG A 372 -31.06 6.16 -51.26
C ARG A 372 -30.72 5.95 -49.78
N LYS A 373 -30.31 4.72 -49.41
CA LYS A 373 -30.00 4.31 -48.03
C LYS A 373 -28.53 4.56 -47.66
N GLY A 374 -28.29 4.86 -46.38
CA GLY A 374 -27.02 4.61 -45.68
C GLY A 374 -26.77 5.61 -44.54
N PRO A 375 -25.92 5.28 -43.54
CA PRO A 375 -25.52 3.96 -43.04
C PRO A 375 -26.09 3.67 -41.64
N HIS A 376 -25.92 2.43 -41.16
CA HIS A 376 -26.35 2.02 -39.82
C HIS A 376 -25.45 2.60 -38.72
N LEU A 377 -26.07 3.14 -37.66
CA LEU A 377 -25.45 3.23 -36.34
C LEU A 377 -25.46 1.82 -35.70
N PRO A 378 -24.36 1.35 -35.10
CA PRO A 378 -24.36 0.09 -34.37
C PRO A 378 -25.15 0.25 -33.06
N GLN A 379 -26.06 -0.70 -32.80
CA GLN A 379 -26.71 -0.82 -31.49
C GLN A 379 -25.71 -1.32 -30.45
N PRO A 380 -25.85 -0.95 -29.16
CA PRO A 380 -25.02 -1.51 -28.10
C PRO A 380 -25.27 -3.01 -28.00
N ALA A 381 -24.21 -3.80 -28.11
CA ALA A 381 -24.28 -5.25 -27.91
C ALA A 381 -24.46 -5.55 -26.42
N ASN A 382 -25.66 -5.96 -26.03
CA ASN A 382 -25.92 -6.51 -24.70
C ASN A 382 -25.23 -7.88 -24.59
N ILE A 383 -24.01 -7.90 -24.06
CA ILE A 383 -23.32 -9.13 -23.68
C ILE A 383 -23.66 -9.40 -22.22
N CYS A 384 -24.62 -10.29 -22.00
CA CYS A 384 -24.98 -10.79 -20.67
C CYS A 384 -24.51 -12.25 -20.57
N PHE A 385 -23.46 -12.46 -19.78
CA PHE A 385 -23.05 -13.77 -19.29
C PHE A 385 -22.76 -13.62 -17.80
N CYS A 386 -23.62 -14.18 -16.95
CA CYS A 386 -23.24 -14.53 -15.59
C CYS A 386 -23.75 -15.95 -15.34
N GLY A 387 -22.83 -16.92 -15.39
CA GLY A 387 -23.14 -18.30 -15.03
C GLY A 387 -23.42 -18.36 -13.53
N ALA A 388 -24.43 -19.14 -13.12
CA ALA A 388 -24.94 -19.14 -11.76
C ALA A 388 -23.87 -19.41 -10.68
N GLN A 389 -23.31 -18.36 -10.08
CA GLN A 389 -22.46 -18.47 -8.91
C GLN A 389 -23.30 -18.51 -7.63
N SER A 390 -23.31 -19.67 -7.00
CA SER A 390 -23.81 -19.86 -5.63
C SER A 390 -23.11 -18.94 -4.64
N VAL A 391 -23.77 -18.67 -3.49
CA VAL A 391 -23.18 -17.97 -2.32
C VAL A 391 -21.72 -18.39 -2.11
N GLN A 392 -20.79 -17.44 -2.16
CA GLN A 392 -19.34 -17.67 -2.01
C GLN A 392 -18.91 -17.60 -0.53
N PRO A 393 -17.69 -18.07 -0.16
CA PRO A 393 -17.17 -17.85 1.19
C PRO A 393 -16.88 -16.37 1.44
N LYS A 394 -17.06 -15.95 2.70
CA LYS A 394 -16.79 -14.57 3.11
C LYS A 394 -15.34 -14.43 3.54
N MET A 395 -14.67 -13.36 3.08
CA MET A 395 -13.34 -13.01 3.55
C MET A 395 -13.18 -11.49 3.69
N VAL A 396 -12.63 -11.08 4.82
CA VAL A 396 -12.06 -9.74 5.02
C VAL A 396 -10.58 -9.83 4.66
N MET A 397 -10.16 -9.21 3.53
CA MET A 397 -8.77 -9.27 3.06
C MET A 397 -7.90 -8.19 3.72
N GLU A 398 -8.46 -7.04 4.07
CA GLU A 398 -7.82 -6.10 4.98
C GLU A 398 -8.76 -5.77 6.12
N TYR A 399 -8.53 -6.40 7.28
CA TYR A 399 -9.00 -5.83 8.53
C TYR A 399 -7.93 -4.89 9.05
N TRP A 400 -8.18 -3.58 8.98
CA TRP A 400 -7.23 -2.55 9.38
C TRP A 400 -7.09 -2.51 10.90
N THR A 401 -6.05 -3.16 11.43
CA THR A 401 -5.84 -3.32 12.88
C THR A 401 -5.51 -2.00 13.59
N GLY A 402 -5.20 -0.95 12.85
CA GLY A 402 -4.93 0.42 13.28
C GLY A 402 -4.74 1.29 12.04
N TRP A 403 -3.89 2.33 12.07
CA TRP A 403 -3.70 3.23 10.93
C TRP A 403 -2.30 3.85 10.86
N PHE A 404 -1.87 4.24 9.65
CA PHE A 404 -0.59 4.90 9.39
C PHE A 404 -0.63 6.40 9.69
N ASP A 405 0.55 7.03 9.73
CA ASP A 405 0.70 8.46 10.07
C ASP A 405 1.40 9.26 8.97
N SER A 406 1.12 10.56 8.96
CA SER A 406 1.81 11.54 8.11
C SER A 406 2.53 12.59 8.96
N TRP A 407 3.60 13.18 8.43
CA TRP A 407 4.37 14.23 9.11
C TRP A 407 3.50 15.45 9.46
N GLY A 408 3.69 15.98 10.67
CA GLY A 408 2.88 17.05 11.27
C GLY A 408 1.47 16.61 11.73
N GLY A 409 1.12 15.33 11.56
CA GLY A 409 -0.11 14.73 12.07
C GLY A 409 -0.01 14.26 13.52
N PRO A 410 -1.15 13.88 14.13
CA PRO A 410 -1.17 13.08 15.35
C PRO A 410 -0.82 11.63 15.02
N HIS A 411 -0.46 10.88 16.06
CA HIS A 411 -0.20 9.45 15.96
C HIS A 411 -1.49 8.62 16.14
N ASN A 412 -1.87 7.83 15.13
CA ASN A 412 -3.16 7.13 15.08
C ASN A 412 -3.18 5.78 15.81
N ILE A 413 -4.20 5.58 16.66
CA ILE A 413 -4.32 4.40 17.54
C ILE A 413 -5.74 3.79 17.52
N LEU A 414 -5.85 2.47 17.70
CA LEU A 414 -7.14 1.75 17.76
C LEU A 414 -7.14 0.80 18.96
N ASP A 415 -8.14 0.87 19.85
CA ASP A 415 -8.07 0.07 21.08
C ASP A 415 -8.04 -1.44 20.82
N SER A 416 -7.21 -2.11 21.61
CA SER A 416 -7.03 -3.56 21.61
C SER A 416 -8.30 -4.37 21.90
N SER A 417 -9.30 -3.78 22.57
CA SER A 417 -10.59 -4.43 22.87
C SER A 417 -11.57 -4.26 21.71
N GLU A 418 -11.62 -3.10 21.06
CA GLU A 418 -12.42 -2.89 19.84
C GLU A 418 -11.87 -3.71 18.66
N VAL A 419 -10.53 -3.87 18.57
CA VAL A 419 -9.88 -4.83 17.67
C VAL A 419 -10.35 -6.26 17.94
N LEU A 420 -10.26 -6.74 19.19
CA LEU A 420 -10.69 -8.09 19.55
C LEU A 420 -12.19 -8.32 19.26
N LYS A 421 -13.04 -7.36 19.62
CA LYS A 421 -14.48 -7.39 19.41
C LYS A 421 -14.84 -7.48 17.92
N THR A 422 -14.17 -6.71 17.07
CA THR A 422 -14.39 -6.74 15.62
C THR A 422 -13.88 -8.04 15.00
N VAL A 423 -12.70 -8.51 15.40
CA VAL A 423 -12.15 -9.82 14.96
C VAL A 423 -13.06 -10.98 15.39
N SER A 424 -13.54 -10.98 16.63
CA SER A 424 -14.52 -11.97 17.11
C SER A 424 -15.76 -11.94 16.23
N ALA A 425 -16.38 -10.78 16.02
CA ALA A 425 -17.60 -10.66 15.20
C ALA A 425 -17.42 -11.16 13.75
N ILE A 426 -16.24 -10.96 13.14
CA ILE A 426 -15.93 -11.48 11.79
C ILE A 426 -15.84 -13.02 11.80
N VAL A 427 -15.16 -13.59 12.79
CA VAL A 427 -14.92 -15.03 12.95
C VAL A 427 -16.21 -15.75 13.37
N ASP A 428 -16.96 -15.20 14.33
CA ASP A 428 -18.27 -15.69 14.78
C ASP A 428 -19.31 -15.68 13.63
N ALA A 429 -19.17 -14.75 12.67
CA ALA A 429 -19.98 -14.71 11.44
C ALA A 429 -19.53 -15.73 10.36
N GLY A 430 -18.58 -16.61 10.68
CA GLY A 430 -18.05 -17.65 9.79
C GLY A 430 -17.16 -17.13 8.67
N SER A 431 -16.59 -15.92 8.80
CA SER A 431 -15.79 -15.30 7.75
C SER A 431 -14.29 -15.58 7.95
N SER A 432 -13.56 -15.75 6.85
CA SER A 432 -12.10 -15.67 6.86
C SER A 432 -11.64 -14.23 7.08
N ILE A 433 -10.45 -14.05 7.65
CA ILE A 433 -9.91 -12.73 7.98
C ILE A 433 -8.40 -12.68 7.73
N ASN A 434 -7.91 -11.55 7.21
CA ASN A 434 -6.50 -11.20 7.18
C ASN A 434 -6.27 -9.89 7.94
N LEU A 435 -5.37 -9.94 8.93
CA LEU A 435 -5.03 -8.79 9.77
C LEU A 435 -4.01 -7.91 9.03
N TYR A 436 -4.40 -6.69 8.70
CA TYR A 436 -3.55 -5.70 8.02
C TYR A 436 -3.31 -4.51 8.97
N MET A 437 -2.11 -4.24 9.48
CA MET A 437 -0.90 -5.04 9.45
C MET A 437 -0.79 -5.95 10.67
N PHE A 438 -0.43 -7.22 10.46
CA PHE A 438 0.04 -8.06 11.56
C PHE A 438 1.40 -7.55 12.06
N HIS A 439 2.33 -7.29 11.15
CA HIS A 439 3.59 -6.61 11.42
C HIS A 439 3.95 -5.70 10.26
N GLY A 440 3.93 -4.39 10.50
CA GLY A 440 4.16 -3.41 9.44
C GLY A 440 5.65 -3.16 9.15
N GLY A 441 6.51 -3.07 10.16
CA GLY A 441 7.95 -2.80 9.99
C GLY A 441 8.27 -1.32 9.73
N THR A 442 9.22 -1.03 8.83
CA THR A 442 9.75 0.33 8.58
C THR A 442 9.79 0.66 7.09
N ASN A 443 9.41 1.89 6.72
CA ASN A 443 9.68 2.51 5.42
C ASN A 443 11.12 3.00 5.32
N PHE A 444 12.10 2.10 5.31
CA PHE A 444 13.51 2.47 5.21
C PHE A 444 13.82 3.35 3.99
N GLY A 445 14.81 4.23 4.12
CA GLY A 445 15.25 5.13 3.07
C GLY A 445 14.16 6.07 2.56
N PHE A 446 13.82 5.92 1.28
CA PHE A 446 12.85 6.77 0.58
C PHE A 446 11.63 6.00 0.08
N MET A 447 11.33 4.84 0.68
CA MET A 447 10.20 3.99 0.26
C MET A 447 8.82 4.55 0.63
N ASN A 448 8.75 5.57 1.50
CA ASN A 448 7.51 6.12 2.00
C ASN A 448 6.63 6.73 0.88
N GLY A 449 5.33 6.50 0.96
CA GLY A 449 4.35 7.15 0.09
C GLY A 449 3.90 8.52 0.61
N ALA A 450 2.80 8.99 0.02
CA ALA A 450 2.06 10.15 0.46
C ALA A 450 0.56 10.05 0.11
N LEU A 451 -0.27 10.82 0.80
CA LEU A 451 -1.65 11.10 0.40
C LEU A 451 -1.77 12.51 -0.21
N HIS A 452 -2.73 12.69 -1.11
CA HIS A 452 -3.11 14.02 -1.60
C HIS A 452 -4.60 14.05 -1.94
N PHE A 453 -5.41 14.45 -0.95
CA PHE A 453 -6.85 14.68 -1.12
C PHE A 453 -7.14 16.18 -1.23
N GLN A 454 -7.12 16.89 -0.10
CA GLN A 454 -7.17 18.37 -0.05
C GLN A 454 -5.78 18.98 0.02
N ASP A 455 -4.91 18.36 0.82
CA ASP A 455 -3.51 18.72 1.02
C ASP A 455 -2.63 17.51 0.70
N TYR A 456 -1.43 17.76 0.18
CA TYR A 456 -0.35 16.78 0.13
C TYR A 456 0.19 16.50 1.54
N LYS A 457 0.28 15.22 1.93
CA LYS A 457 0.82 14.75 3.20
C LYS A 457 1.72 13.54 2.98
N SER A 458 2.98 13.65 3.34
CA SER A 458 3.97 12.57 3.28
C SER A 458 3.83 11.63 4.47
N ASP A 459 3.90 10.33 4.21
CA ASP A 459 3.87 9.29 5.26
C ASP A 459 5.20 9.24 6.03
N VAL A 460 5.15 8.77 7.28
CA VAL A 460 6.33 8.69 8.17
C VAL A 460 7.23 7.47 7.88
N THR A 461 8.44 7.48 8.43
CA THR A 461 9.45 6.43 8.22
C THR A 461 9.08 5.13 8.93
N SER A 462 8.47 5.18 10.12
CA SER A 462 8.01 3.96 10.81
C SER A 462 6.63 3.50 10.36
N TYR A 463 6.42 2.18 10.28
CA TYR A 463 5.16 1.57 9.85
C TYR A 463 4.69 0.46 10.81
N GLY A 464 5.20 0.39 12.05
CA GLY A 464 4.91 -0.70 13.00
C GLY A 464 4.87 -0.27 14.46
N LYS A 465 4.18 -1.04 15.31
CA LYS A 465 3.82 -0.63 16.69
C LYS A 465 5.03 -0.35 17.60
N CYS A 466 4.85 0.03 18.86
CA CYS A 466 5.92 0.14 19.85
C CYS A 466 5.59 -0.68 21.12
N PRO A 467 6.61 -1.14 21.87
CA PRO A 467 6.41 -1.64 23.21
C PRO A 467 6.81 -0.56 24.22
N GLN A 468 5.99 -0.37 25.25
CA GLN A 468 6.47 0.16 26.52
C GLN A 468 6.25 -0.90 27.59
N LEU A 469 7.34 -1.32 28.22
CA LEU A 469 7.33 -2.24 29.35
C LEU A 469 7.10 -1.44 30.64
N GLY A 470 5.89 -1.57 31.19
CA GLY A 470 5.53 -1.06 32.51
C GLY A 470 4.32 -1.86 33.03
N PRO A 471 4.32 -2.33 34.29
CA PRO A 471 3.28 -3.24 34.79
C PRO A 471 1.89 -2.59 34.98
N PHE A 472 1.75 -1.27 34.77
CA PHE A 472 0.48 -0.55 34.81
C PHE A 472 0.39 0.48 33.67
N LEU A 473 -0.61 0.32 32.80
CA LEU A 473 -1.08 1.20 31.72
C LEU A 473 -0.06 2.15 31.03
N CYS A 474 0.44 1.76 29.85
CA CYS A 474 0.37 2.60 28.63
C CYS A 474 0.87 1.90 27.35
N THR A 475 0.12 2.04 26.26
CA THR A 475 0.42 1.58 24.89
C THR A 475 0.97 2.72 24.01
N GLN A 476 1.99 2.48 23.16
CA GLN A 476 2.55 3.44 22.17
C GLN A 476 2.95 2.73 20.86
N LEU A 477 2.77 3.34 19.68
CA LEU A 477 2.40 2.61 18.44
C LEU A 477 2.90 3.31 17.13
N TYR A 478 2.85 2.60 15.98
CA TYR A 478 2.71 3.06 14.58
C TYR A 478 2.07 1.92 13.77
N TYR A 479 1.22 2.26 12.79
CA TYR A 479 0.13 1.38 12.30
C TYR A 479 -0.81 0.83 13.40
N ASP A 480 -0.44 0.92 14.69
CA ASP A 480 -0.98 0.14 15.79
C ASP A 480 -1.25 -1.34 15.43
N ALA A 481 -0.27 -1.91 14.70
CA ALA A 481 -0.24 -3.30 14.23
C ALA A 481 -0.31 -4.32 15.38
N VAL A 482 -0.33 -5.62 15.05
CA VAL A 482 -0.31 -6.67 16.09
C VAL A 482 1.06 -6.78 16.76
N LEU A 483 2.16 -6.66 15.98
CA LEU A 483 3.55 -6.55 16.46
C LEU A 483 4.14 -5.15 16.27
N THR A 484 5.18 -4.84 17.07
CA THR A 484 5.94 -3.57 16.99
C THR A 484 6.76 -3.44 15.71
N GLU A 485 7.27 -2.26 15.38
CA GLU A 485 8.28 -2.01 14.33
C GLU A 485 9.51 -2.89 14.54
N ALA A 486 9.97 -3.02 15.79
CA ALA A 486 11.04 -3.95 16.18
C ALA A 486 10.57 -5.41 16.38
N GLY A 487 9.30 -5.73 16.10
CA GLY A 487 8.74 -7.09 16.13
C GLY A 487 8.34 -7.64 17.50
N ASP A 488 8.14 -6.78 18.51
CA ASP A 488 7.79 -7.15 19.88
C ASP A 488 6.29 -7.40 20.07
N TYR A 489 5.95 -8.02 21.22
CA TYR A 489 4.59 -8.35 21.60
C TYR A 489 3.82 -7.17 22.20
N THR A 490 2.49 -7.27 22.11
CA THR A 490 1.60 -6.17 22.43
C THR A 490 0.29 -6.63 23.05
N ALA A 491 -0.46 -5.71 23.65
CA ALA A 491 -1.81 -5.99 24.15
C ALA A 491 -2.77 -6.53 23.07
N LYS A 492 -2.56 -6.17 21.79
CA LYS A 492 -3.31 -6.76 20.66
C LYS A 492 -2.87 -8.19 20.41
N TYR A 493 -1.56 -8.44 20.34
CA TYR A 493 -1.01 -9.79 20.16
C TYR A 493 -1.48 -10.76 21.25
N VAL A 494 -1.46 -10.35 22.51
CA VAL A 494 -1.89 -11.19 23.65
C VAL A 494 -3.38 -11.55 23.51
N LYS A 495 -4.26 -10.55 23.39
CA LYS A 495 -5.71 -10.75 23.21
C LYS A 495 -6.05 -11.61 21.99
N LEU A 496 -5.40 -11.36 20.85
CA LEU A 496 -5.65 -12.11 19.62
C LEU A 496 -5.12 -13.55 19.71
N ARG A 497 -3.96 -13.78 20.34
CA ARG A 497 -3.44 -15.13 20.61
C ARG A 497 -4.36 -15.93 21.53
N GLU A 498 -4.88 -15.31 22.59
CA GLU A 498 -5.86 -15.95 23.48
C GLU A 498 -7.13 -16.36 22.72
N PHE A 499 -7.63 -15.46 21.87
CA PHE A 499 -8.80 -15.70 21.02
C PHE A 499 -8.58 -16.80 19.97
N PHE A 500 -7.55 -16.71 19.12
CA PHE A 500 -7.28 -17.76 18.14
C PHE A 500 -6.89 -19.09 18.81
N GLY A 501 -6.33 -19.04 20.03
CA GLY A 501 -6.12 -20.22 20.87
C GLY A 501 -7.42 -20.93 21.21
N SER A 502 -8.44 -20.20 21.70
CA SER A 502 -9.75 -20.78 22.02
C SER A 502 -10.48 -21.29 20.78
N VAL A 503 -10.42 -20.57 19.65
CA VAL A 503 -11.01 -20.98 18.36
C VAL A 503 -10.35 -22.25 17.82
N SER A 504 -9.03 -22.40 17.97
CA SER A 504 -8.29 -23.56 17.44
C SER A 504 -8.53 -24.86 18.22
N GLY A 505 -8.98 -24.79 19.48
CA GLY A 505 -9.14 -25.93 20.37
C GLY A 505 -7.84 -26.67 20.74
N ALA A 506 -6.67 -26.14 20.36
CA ALA A 506 -5.36 -26.77 20.51
C ALA A 506 -4.33 -25.79 21.11
N PRO A 507 -3.30 -26.26 21.83
CA PRO A 507 -2.26 -25.38 22.36
C PRO A 507 -1.45 -24.77 21.21
N LEU A 508 -1.48 -23.43 21.11
CA LEU A 508 -0.69 -22.70 20.12
C LEU A 508 0.81 -22.82 20.40
N PRO A 509 1.68 -22.86 19.36
CA PRO A 509 3.14 -22.87 19.52
C PRO A 509 3.63 -21.77 20.46
N LEU A 510 4.70 -21.99 21.20
CA LEU A 510 5.26 -20.94 22.05
C LEU A 510 5.75 -19.75 21.19
N PRO A 511 5.50 -18.50 21.62
CA PRO A 511 6.14 -17.34 21.01
C PRO A 511 7.67 -17.43 21.19
N PRO A 512 8.49 -17.03 20.20
CA PRO A 512 9.93 -16.86 20.42
C PRO A 512 10.24 -15.73 21.42
N ASP A 513 11.46 -15.70 21.95
CA ASP A 513 11.88 -14.61 22.85
C ASP A 513 11.97 -13.26 22.12
N LEU A 514 11.87 -12.16 22.87
CA LEU A 514 12.04 -10.82 22.32
C LEU A 514 13.51 -10.56 21.94
N LEU A 515 13.72 -9.87 20.82
CA LEU A 515 15.05 -9.43 20.45
C LEU A 515 15.52 -8.32 21.41
N PRO A 516 16.73 -8.44 21.98
CA PRO A 516 17.26 -7.45 22.91
C PRO A 516 17.39 -6.09 22.23
N LYS A 517 17.15 -5.05 23.03
CA LYS A 517 17.31 -3.63 22.68
C LYS A 517 18.26 -2.97 23.66
N THR A 518 18.98 -1.94 23.24
CA THR A 518 19.92 -1.22 24.10
C THR A 518 19.98 0.27 23.76
N ALA A 519 20.26 1.11 24.77
CA ALA A 519 20.61 2.51 24.60
C ALA A 519 22.15 2.63 24.54
N TYR A 520 22.68 2.80 23.33
CA TYR A 520 24.12 3.06 23.15
C TYR A 520 24.50 4.46 23.65
N GLU A 521 25.80 4.70 23.83
CA GLU A 521 26.31 6.03 24.16
C GLU A 521 25.95 7.06 23.08
N ALA A 522 25.57 8.27 23.51
CA ALA A 522 25.22 9.34 22.59
C ALA A 522 26.44 9.79 21.77
N VAL A 523 26.26 9.89 20.46
CA VAL A 523 27.32 10.20 19.51
C VAL A 523 27.35 11.71 19.24
N LYS A 524 28.48 12.35 19.50
CA LYS A 524 28.74 13.70 19.02
C LYS A 524 29.22 13.63 17.56
N PRO A 525 28.59 14.30 16.59
CA PRO A 525 29.19 14.47 15.27
C PRO A 525 30.49 15.26 15.40
N VAL A 526 31.59 14.68 14.90
CA VAL A 526 32.94 15.27 15.00
C VAL A 526 33.38 15.94 13.72
N PHE A 527 32.81 15.53 12.58
CA PHE A 527 33.05 16.16 11.29
C PHE A 527 31.75 16.58 10.59
N CYS A 528 31.85 17.57 9.71
CA CYS A 528 30.82 17.93 8.75
C CYS A 528 31.41 18.19 7.35
N LEU A 529 30.52 18.17 6.36
CA LEU A 529 30.81 18.61 5.00
C LEU A 529 29.55 19.28 4.43
N SER A 530 29.64 20.56 4.04
CA SER A 530 28.46 21.24 3.49
C SER A 530 28.12 20.69 2.10
N LEU A 531 26.85 20.72 1.71
CA LEU A 531 26.43 20.29 0.38
C LEU A 531 27.19 21.05 -0.72
N TRP A 532 27.50 22.33 -0.48
CA TRP A 532 28.24 23.19 -1.39
C TRP A 532 29.68 22.71 -1.63
N ASP A 533 30.33 22.18 -0.60
CA ASP A 533 31.66 21.58 -0.66
C ASP A 533 31.64 20.16 -1.26
N VAL A 534 30.48 19.49 -1.24
CA VAL A 534 30.28 18.19 -1.92
C VAL A 534 30.18 18.34 -3.44
N LEU A 535 29.53 19.40 -3.95
CA LEU A 535 29.23 19.55 -5.39
C LEU A 535 30.44 19.33 -6.33
N PRO A 536 31.66 19.83 -6.06
CA PRO A 536 32.83 19.63 -6.93
C PRO A 536 33.31 18.18 -7.04
N TYR A 537 32.81 17.27 -6.19
CA TYR A 537 33.16 15.85 -6.19
C TYR A 537 32.07 14.96 -6.79
N LEU A 538 30.88 15.51 -7.08
CA LEU A 538 29.80 14.76 -7.70
C LEU A 538 30.07 14.53 -9.20
N GLU A 539 29.28 13.65 -9.80
CA GLU A 539 29.22 13.49 -11.25
C GLU A 539 28.79 14.81 -11.91
N GLU A 540 29.14 15.00 -13.19
CA GLU A 540 28.89 16.27 -13.88
C GLU A 540 27.39 16.63 -13.88
N PRO A 541 27.02 17.88 -13.53
CA PRO A 541 25.62 18.29 -13.48
C PRO A 541 25.02 18.34 -14.88
N VAL A 542 23.76 17.90 -14.98
CA VAL A 542 22.97 18.04 -16.20
C VAL A 542 22.77 19.52 -16.50
N SER A 543 23.26 19.98 -17.64
CA SER A 543 23.02 21.34 -18.13
C SER A 543 21.78 21.37 -19.02
N SER A 544 20.86 22.32 -18.79
CA SER A 544 19.59 22.43 -19.51
C SER A 544 19.10 23.87 -19.59
N GLU A 545 18.53 24.28 -20.73
CA GLU A 545 17.92 25.61 -20.88
C GLU A 545 16.67 25.81 -20.01
N LYS A 546 16.01 24.73 -19.56
CA LYS A 546 14.81 24.77 -18.73
C LYS A 546 14.95 23.85 -17.52
N PRO A 547 14.16 24.04 -16.45
CA PRO A 547 14.06 23.06 -15.38
C PRO A 547 13.60 21.70 -15.94
N VAL A 548 14.18 20.62 -15.44
CA VAL A 548 13.81 19.24 -15.77
C VAL A 548 13.43 18.52 -14.47
N ASN A 549 12.23 17.95 -14.42
CA ASN A 549 11.78 17.15 -13.26
C ASN A 549 12.67 15.89 -13.11
N MET A 550 12.73 15.34 -11.90
CA MET A 550 13.74 14.33 -11.55
C MET A 550 13.62 13.06 -12.40
N GLU A 551 12.40 12.64 -12.74
CA GLU A 551 12.15 11.47 -13.58
C GLU A 551 12.68 11.65 -15.02
N ASN A 552 12.65 12.87 -15.55
CA ASN A 552 13.07 13.18 -16.92
C ASN A 552 14.55 13.61 -17.03
N LEU A 553 15.34 13.50 -15.96
CA LEU A 553 16.78 13.76 -16.03
C LEU A 553 17.49 12.72 -16.93
N PRO A 554 18.41 13.12 -17.81
CA PRO A 554 19.17 12.23 -18.68
C PRO A 554 20.33 11.53 -17.93
N ILE A 555 19.97 10.81 -16.86
CA ILE A 555 20.89 10.05 -15.99
C ILE A 555 20.41 8.61 -15.84
N ASN A 556 21.20 7.74 -15.20
CA ASN A 556 20.86 6.33 -14.94
C ASN A 556 20.40 5.59 -16.21
N ASP A 557 21.22 5.64 -17.27
CA ASP A 557 20.91 5.11 -18.61
C ASP A 557 19.59 5.64 -19.22
N GLY A 558 19.15 6.83 -18.80
CA GLY A 558 17.89 7.44 -19.23
C GLY A 558 16.68 7.08 -18.36
N ASN A 559 16.86 6.47 -17.17
CA ASN A 559 15.78 6.23 -16.20
C ASN A 559 15.48 7.43 -15.29
N GLY A 560 16.35 8.45 -15.29
CA GLY A 560 16.22 9.61 -14.41
C GLY A 560 16.52 9.30 -12.95
N GLN A 561 16.08 10.19 -12.07
CA GLN A 561 16.22 10.09 -10.63
C GLN A 561 14.90 9.66 -10.00
N SER A 562 14.93 8.56 -9.24
CA SER A 562 13.74 8.01 -8.58
C SER A 562 13.47 8.65 -7.21
N PHE A 563 14.51 8.91 -6.42
CA PHE A 563 14.39 9.29 -5.00
C PHE A 563 15.43 10.33 -4.56
N GLY A 564 15.29 10.84 -3.33
CA GLY A 564 16.24 11.75 -2.70
C GLY A 564 15.98 13.22 -3.05
N TYR A 565 17.06 13.95 -3.31
CA TYR A 565 17.03 15.40 -3.55
C TYR A 565 17.58 15.75 -4.93
N THR A 566 17.14 16.87 -5.50
CA THR A 566 17.67 17.43 -6.75
C THR A 566 18.00 18.89 -6.52
N LEU A 567 19.24 19.30 -6.81
CA LEU A 567 19.67 20.69 -6.70
C LEU A 567 19.63 21.36 -8.08
N TYR A 568 18.84 22.42 -8.21
CA TYR A 568 18.75 23.25 -9.40
C TYR A 568 19.55 24.54 -9.17
N GLU A 569 20.43 24.91 -10.09
CA GLU A 569 21.32 26.08 -10.01
C GLU A 569 21.22 26.91 -11.30
N THR A 570 21.02 28.23 -11.17
CA THR A 570 21.00 29.20 -12.30
C THR A 570 21.49 30.56 -11.80
N THR A 571 21.79 31.50 -12.71
CA THR A 571 22.23 32.86 -12.37
C THR A 571 21.13 33.89 -12.57
N ILE A 572 21.00 34.81 -11.62
CA ILE A 572 20.06 35.94 -11.66
C ILE A 572 20.79 37.28 -11.54
N THR A 573 20.19 38.34 -12.08
CA THR A 573 20.75 39.71 -12.11
C THR A 573 19.84 40.76 -11.48
N SER A 574 18.65 40.36 -11.01
CA SER A 574 17.63 41.23 -10.43
C SER A 574 16.99 40.60 -9.20
N SER A 575 16.45 41.46 -8.34
CA SER A 575 15.62 41.07 -7.18
C SER A 575 14.15 41.03 -7.56
N GLY A 576 13.31 40.50 -6.66
CA GLY A 576 11.86 40.51 -6.81
C GLY A 576 11.21 39.21 -6.37
N ILE A 577 10.12 38.81 -7.04
CA ILE A 577 9.38 37.59 -6.67
C ILE A 577 9.81 36.43 -7.57
N LEU A 578 10.35 35.38 -6.94
CA LEU A 578 10.57 34.08 -7.56
C LEU A 578 9.28 33.26 -7.42
N SER A 579 8.75 32.76 -8.54
CA SER A 579 7.53 31.95 -8.57
C SER A 579 7.71 30.68 -9.41
N GLY A 580 7.06 29.59 -8.99
CA GLY A 580 7.14 28.31 -9.70
C GLY A 580 6.40 27.17 -9.00
N LEU A 581 6.27 26.04 -9.70
CA LEU A 581 5.70 24.82 -9.14
C LEU A 581 6.82 23.88 -8.71
N VAL A 582 6.83 23.52 -7.44
CA VAL A 582 7.82 22.63 -6.83
C VAL A 582 7.10 21.42 -6.23
N ARG A 583 7.68 20.23 -6.42
CA ARG A 583 7.21 19.00 -5.80
C ARG A 583 8.36 18.24 -5.13
N ASP A 584 8.41 18.09 -3.81
CA ASP A 584 7.37 18.45 -2.83
C ASP A 584 7.72 19.68 -2.00
N ARG A 585 9.02 19.87 -1.73
CA ARG A 585 9.53 21.00 -0.95
C ARG A 585 10.89 21.43 -1.49
N GLY A 586 11.00 22.70 -1.91
CA GLY A 586 12.21 23.30 -2.43
C GLY A 586 12.74 24.40 -1.51
N GLN A 587 13.92 24.21 -0.94
CA GLN A 587 14.61 25.27 -0.20
C GLN A 587 15.35 26.17 -1.18
N VAL A 588 15.04 27.47 -1.14
CA VAL A 588 15.59 28.49 -2.06
C VAL A 588 16.77 29.18 -1.40
N PHE A 589 17.90 29.25 -2.10
CA PHE A 589 19.13 29.91 -1.64
C PHE A 589 19.61 30.96 -2.64
N VAL A 590 20.19 32.02 -2.09
CA VAL A 590 20.97 33.02 -2.82
C VAL A 590 22.43 32.85 -2.41
N ASN A 591 23.26 32.42 -3.35
CA ASN A 591 24.58 31.81 -3.13
C ASN A 591 24.50 30.59 -2.18
N THR A 592 24.76 30.78 -0.89
CA THR A 592 24.66 29.75 0.17
C THR A 592 23.64 30.12 1.25
N VAL A 593 23.00 31.29 1.17
CA VAL A 593 22.07 31.81 2.17
C VAL A 593 20.64 31.41 1.81
N SER A 594 19.99 30.64 2.69
CA SER A 594 18.59 30.25 2.54
C SER A 594 17.66 31.47 2.67
N VAL A 595 16.83 31.74 1.66
CA VAL A 595 15.91 32.89 1.62
C VAL A 595 14.42 32.50 1.75
N GLY A 596 14.08 31.23 1.55
CA GLY A 596 12.71 30.75 1.71
C GLY A 596 12.49 29.32 1.26
N PHE A 597 11.23 28.93 1.20
CA PHE A 597 10.79 27.60 0.73
C PHE A 597 9.66 27.75 -0.28
N LEU A 598 9.63 26.84 -1.24
CA LEU A 598 8.55 26.61 -2.18
C LEU A 598 7.96 25.22 -1.96
N ASP A 599 6.63 25.09 -2.01
CA ASP A 599 5.90 23.82 -1.85
C ASP A 599 4.52 23.90 -2.54
N TYR A 600 3.67 22.88 -2.34
CA TYR A 600 2.30 22.84 -2.88
C TYR A 600 1.44 24.07 -2.54
N LYS A 601 1.63 24.66 -1.35
CA LYS A 601 0.89 25.81 -0.83
C LYS A 601 1.61 27.12 -1.13
N ARG A 602 2.93 27.16 -0.89
CA ARG A 602 3.76 28.35 -1.11
C ARG A 602 4.47 28.27 -2.46
N LYS A 603 3.90 28.95 -3.46
CA LYS A 603 4.44 28.99 -4.84
C LYS A 603 5.35 30.20 -5.11
N GLU A 604 5.57 31.05 -4.11
CA GLU A 604 6.33 32.30 -4.23
C GLU A 604 7.29 32.55 -3.06
N VAL A 605 8.47 33.08 -3.39
CA VAL A 605 9.51 33.53 -2.44
C VAL A 605 10.08 34.86 -2.93
N ALA A 606 10.22 35.83 -2.03
CA ALA A 606 10.90 37.09 -2.33
C ALA A 606 12.42 36.90 -2.32
N ILE A 607 13.07 37.30 -3.40
CA ILE A 607 14.52 37.39 -3.52
C ILE A 607 14.97 38.77 -3.01
N PRO A 608 15.92 38.84 -2.04
CA PRO A 608 16.37 40.10 -1.46
C PRO A 608 17.09 41.00 -2.48
N LEU A 609 17.40 42.24 -2.08
CA LEU A 609 18.19 43.17 -2.89
C LEU A 609 19.58 42.57 -3.22
N ILE A 610 19.84 42.36 -4.52
CA ILE A 610 21.10 41.81 -5.04
C ILE A 610 21.81 42.81 -5.96
N GLN A 611 23.13 42.63 -6.11
CA GLN A 611 23.98 43.43 -7.01
C GLN A 611 24.81 42.49 -7.90
N GLY A 612 24.80 42.73 -9.21
CA GLY A 612 25.53 41.92 -10.18
C GLY A 612 24.92 40.55 -10.44
N PHE A 613 25.72 39.63 -10.96
CA PHE A 613 25.34 38.23 -11.21
C PHE A 613 25.48 37.43 -9.92
N ILE A 614 24.37 36.85 -9.46
CA ILE A 614 24.32 36.04 -8.24
C ILE A 614 23.68 34.68 -8.53
N LEU A 615 24.14 33.67 -7.79
CA LEU A 615 23.76 32.28 -7.99
C LEU A 615 22.46 31.98 -7.24
N LEU A 616 21.40 31.67 -7.96
CA LEU A 616 20.14 31.17 -7.41
C LEU A 616 20.20 29.65 -7.37
N ARG A 617 19.87 29.06 -6.21
CA ARG A 617 19.81 27.61 -6.03
C ARG A 617 18.49 27.19 -5.40
N ILE A 618 17.98 26.03 -5.82
CA ILE A 618 16.81 25.40 -5.20
C ILE A 618 17.12 23.93 -4.95
N LEU A 619 17.23 23.55 -3.67
CA LEU A 619 17.32 22.14 -3.28
C LEU A 619 15.90 21.60 -3.12
N VAL A 620 15.46 20.74 -4.04
CA VAL A 620 14.14 20.12 -4.00
C VAL A 620 14.22 18.70 -3.46
N GLU A 621 13.40 18.39 -2.47
CA GLU A 621 13.19 17.04 -1.96
C GLU A 621 11.98 16.38 -2.64
N ASN A 622 12.12 15.12 -3.08
CA ASN A 622 10.98 14.22 -3.22
C ASN A 622 10.65 13.65 -1.83
N CYS A 623 9.55 14.10 -1.24
CA CYS A 623 9.07 13.65 0.06
C CYS A 623 8.32 12.30 -0.02
N GLY A 624 8.01 11.81 -1.22
CA GLY A 624 7.27 10.56 -1.46
C GLY A 624 6.18 10.76 -2.52
N ARG A 625 6.10 9.91 -3.53
CA ARG A 625 5.01 9.98 -4.52
C ARG A 625 3.69 9.53 -3.90
N VAL A 626 2.63 10.25 -4.23
CA VAL A 626 1.26 9.92 -3.79
C VAL A 626 0.95 8.47 -4.14
N ASN A 627 0.44 7.73 -3.17
CA ASN A 627 0.29 6.28 -3.22
C ASN A 627 -1.15 5.82 -3.50
N TYR A 628 -2.15 6.70 -3.37
CA TYR A 628 -3.58 6.41 -3.48
C TYR A 628 -4.35 7.55 -4.18
N GLY A 629 -5.44 7.19 -4.85
CA GLY A 629 -6.34 8.12 -5.54
C GLY A 629 -5.89 8.55 -6.94
N ASP A 630 -6.55 9.56 -7.50
CA ASP A 630 -6.37 9.96 -8.91
C ASP A 630 -5.03 10.66 -9.20
N ASN A 631 -4.44 11.27 -8.19
CA ASN A 631 -3.28 12.16 -8.31
C ASN A 631 -1.96 11.42 -8.63
N ILE A 632 -1.97 10.08 -8.75
CA ILE A 632 -0.77 9.25 -9.01
C ILE A 632 -0.08 9.58 -10.34
N ASN A 633 -0.83 9.93 -11.40
CA ASN A 633 -0.26 10.28 -12.72
C ASN A 633 0.50 11.62 -12.71
N ASP A 634 0.21 12.47 -11.73
CA ASP A 634 0.83 13.80 -11.57
C ASP A 634 2.07 13.77 -10.66
N GLN A 635 2.55 12.61 -10.23
CA GLN A 635 3.62 12.50 -9.22
C GLN A 635 5.05 12.65 -9.75
N ARG A 636 5.24 13.45 -10.81
CA ARG A 636 6.58 13.93 -11.21
C ARG A 636 7.10 14.89 -10.13
N LYS A 637 8.37 14.80 -9.77
CA LYS A 637 9.00 15.50 -8.63
C LYS A 637 10.15 16.40 -9.08
N GLY A 638 10.60 17.32 -8.24
CA GLY A 638 11.52 18.39 -8.61
C GLY A 638 10.79 19.68 -9.00
N LEU A 639 11.35 20.43 -9.96
CA LEU A 639 10.69 21.61 -10.55
C LEU A 639 9.73 21.19 -11.68
N ILE A 640 8.49 21.68 -11.63
CA ILE A 640 7.41 21.28 -12.55
C ILE A 640 7.10 22.42 -13.52
N GLY A 641 7.75 22.38 -14.69
CA GLY A 641 7.66 23.44 -15.70
C GLY A 641 8.67 24.55 -15.49
N ASP A 642 8.40 25.74 -16.05
CA ASP A 642 9.29 26.89 -15.93
C ASP A 642 9.25 27.52 -14.52
N LEU A 643 10.39 28.07 -14.12
CA LEU A 643 10.59 28.87 -12.91
C LEU A 643 10.74 30.34 -13.34
N TYR A 644 10.06 31.27 -12.65
CA TYR A 644 9.96 32.66 -13.07
C TYR A 644 10.53 33.60 -11.99
N LEU A 645 11.10 34.72 -12.43
CA LEU A 645 11.50 35.85 -11.59
C LEU A 645 10.86 37.12 -12.17
N ASN A 646 9.96 37.76 -11.42
CA ASN A 646 9.15 38.88 -11.92
C ASN A 646 8.49 38.56 -13.28
N ASP A 647 7.77 37.43 -13.33
CA ASP A 647 7.09 36.87 -14.51
C ASP A 647 7.98 36.56 -15.73
N SER A 648 9.31 36.74 -15.61
CA SER A 648 10.29 36.39 -16.63
C SER A 648 10.86 35.00 -16.38
N PRO A 649 10.78 34.05 -17.33
CA PRO A 649 11.22 32.68 -17.09
C PRO A 649 12.74 32.57 -17.05
N LEU A 650 13.27 31.90 -16.03
CA LEU A 650 14.70 31.65 -15.86
C LEU A 650 15.19 30.53 -16.80
N ARG A 651 16.49 30.58 -17.15
CA ARG A 651 17.15 29.75 -18.15
C ARG A 651 18.55 29.32 -17.70
N GLY A 652 19.22 28.47 -18.48
CA GLY A 652 20.61 28.05 -18.20
C GLY A 652 20.79 27.38 -16.84
N PHE A 653 20.04 26.30 -16.59
CA PHE A 653 20.13 25.52 -15.35
C PHE A 653 21.26 24.50 -15.40
N LYS A 654 21.95 24.35 -14.26
CA LYS A 654 22.71 23.16 -13.89
C LYS A 654 21.91 22.38 -12.86
N ILE A 655 21.80 21.07 -13.04
CA ILE A 655 20.97 20.20 -12.20
C ILE A 655 21.82 19.04 -11.67
N TYR A 656 21.94 18.95 -10.35
CA TYR A 656 22.69 17.90 -9.65
C TYR A 656 21.71 16.88 -9.05
N SER A 657 21.92 15.61 -9.35
CA SER A 657 21.16 14.50 -8.77
C SER A 657 21.79 14.05 -7.45
N LEU A 658 20.99 14.05 -6.37
CA LEU A 658 21.43 13.66 -5.03
C LEU A 658 20.57 12.46 -4.56
N GLU A 659 20.75 11.32 -5.23
CA GLU A 659 19.99 10.09 -4.94
C GLU A 659 20.33 9.46 -3.58
N MET A 660 21.43 9.88 -2.94
CA MET A 660 21.94 9.34 -1.68
C MET A 660 22.14 7.80 -1.67
N LYS A 661 22.37 7.19 -2.85
CA LYS A 661 22.74 5.77 -3.01
C LYS A 661 24.16 5.52 -2.48
N LYS A 662 24.56 4.26 -2.26
CA LYS A 662 25.93 3.90 -1.84
C LYS A 662 27.02 4.43 -2.79
N GLY A 663 26.72 4.60 -4.09
CA GLY A 663 27.61 5.23 -5.07
C GLY A 663 27.87 6.73 -4.79
N PHE A 664 26.82 7.48 -4.44
CA PHE A 664 26.90 8.91 -4.13
C PHE A 664 27.94 9.20 -3.03
N PHE A 665 27.88 8.46 -1.92
CA PHE A 665 28.82 8.62 -0.81
C PHE A 665 30.27 8.26 -1.17
N LYS A 666 30.52 7.29 -2.08
CA LYS A 666 31.89 6.92 -2.50
C LYS A 666 32.67 8.09 -3.13
N SER A 667 31.98 9.10 -3.67
CA SER A 667 32.64 10.26 -4.29
C SER A 667 33.30 11.20 -3.27
N PHE A 668 32.83 11.24 -2.01
CA PHE A 668 33.36 12.12 -0.97
C PHE A 668 33.72 11.46 0.37
N LEU A 669 33.44 10.17 0.58
CA LEU A 669 33.97 9.41 1.71
C LEU A 669 35.50 9.23 1.60
N GLY A 670 36.24 10.04 2.37
CA GLY A 670 37.70 10.05 2.46
C GLY A 670 38.17 11.23 3.31
N ASP A 671 39.40 11.72 3.09
CA ASP A 671 39.99 12.82 3.89
C ASP A 671 39.39 14.22 3.63
N LYS A 672 38.16 14.29 3.11
CA LYS A 672 37.44 15.52 2.73
C LYS A 672 36.56 16.10 3.85
N TRP A 673 36.45 15.39 4.96
CA TRP A 673 35.63 15.78 6.11
C TRP A 673 36.32 16.88 6.94
N ASN A 674 35.61 17.97 7.22
CA ASN A 674 36.12 19.07 8.06
C ASN A 674 35.62 18.91 9.51
N PRO A 675 36.37 19.34 10.54
CA PRO A 675 35.84 19.44 11.90
C PRO A 675 34.58 20.31 11.93
N VAL A 676 33.59 19.95 12.75
CA VAL A 676 32.34 20.74 12.87
C VAL A 676 32.68 22.16 13.38
N PRO A 677 32.37 23.24 12.63
CA PRO A 677 32.60 24.61 13.07
C PRO A 677 31.50 25.08 14.02
N ASP A 678 31.74 26.18 14.74
CA ASP A 678 30.76 26.78 15.67
C ASP A 678 29.43 27.15 14.99
N VAL A 679 29.48 27.51 13.70
CA VAL A 679 28.30 27.79 12.86
C VAL A 679 28.45 27.03 11.54
N PRO A 680 27.84 25.84 11.41
CA PRO A 680 27.86 25.08 10.16
C PRO A 680 27.11 25.79 9.03
N THR A 681 27.58 25.62 7.80
CA THR A 681 26.85 26.05 6.59
C THR A 681 25.95 24.92 6.13
N PHE A 682 24.64 25.18 6.07
CA PHE A 682 23.63 24.20 5.67
C PHE A 682 23.23 24.33 4.18
N PRO A 683 22.68 23.28 3.56
CA PRO A 683 22.54 21.90 4.05
C PRO A 683 23.90 21.22 4.20
N ALA A 684 24.02 20.25 5.11
CA ALA A 684 25.29 19.59 5.38
C ALA A 684 25.15 18.12 5.79
N PHE A 685 26.19 17.34 5.51
CA PHE A 685 26.40 16.02 6.07
C PHE A 685 27.20 16.15 7.36
N PHE A 686 26.80 15.41 8.39
CA PHE A 686 27.46 15.31 9.69
C PHE A 686 27.88 13.87 9.94
N LEU A 687 29.15 13.65 10.26
CA LEU A 687 29.73 12.33 10.52
C LEU A 687 29.98 12.14 12.02
N GLY A 688 29.26 11.19 12.59
CA GLY A 688 29.47 10.66 13.93
C GLY A 688 30.01 9.22 13.89
N VAL A 689 30.61 8.81 15.00
CA VAL A 689 31.13 7.45 15.19
C VAL A 689 30.45 6.82 16.39
N LEU A 690 29.70 5.74 16.15
CA LEU A 690 29.05 4.93 17.17
C LEU A 690 29.96 3.76 17.57
N SER A 691 30.20 3.57 18.86
CA SER A 691 30.94 2.43 19.40
C SER A 691 29.98 1.38 19.94
N VAL A 692 30.04 0.16 19.41
CA VAL A 692 29.26 -1.00 19.85
C VAL A 692 30.22 -1.96 20.56
N PRO A 693 30.17 -2.11 21.90
CA PRO A 693 31.27 -2.73 22.65
C PRO A 693 31.34 -4.26 22.58
N LEU A 694 30.23 -4.94 22.27
CA LEU A 694 30.11 -6.39 22.14
C LEU A 694 29.08 -6.73 21.04
N SER A 695 27.99 -7.40 21.40
CA SER A 695 26.94 -7.79 20.46
C SER A 695 26.11 -6.59 20.00
N PRO A 696 25.89 -6.41 18.68
CA PRO A 696 24.96 -5.40 18.18
C PRO A 696 23.50 -5.82 18.46
N TYR A 697 22.80 -4.96 19.20
CA TYR A 697 21.38 -5.05 19.50
C TYR A 697 20.58 -3.93 18.82
N ASP A 698 19.28 -4.14 18.70
CA ASP A 698 18.34 -3.13 18.21
C ASP A 698 18.38 -1.86 19.07
N THR A 699 18.17 -0.71 18.46
CA THR A 699 18.10 0.57 19.16
C THR A 699 17.21 1.55 18.40
N PHE A 700 16.87 2.66 19.04
CA PHE A 700 16.14 3.76 18.41
C PHE A 700 16.99 5.02 18.48
N MET A 701 17.23 5.65 17.33
CA MET A 701 18.01 6.88 17.23
C MET A 701 17.10 8.10 17.40
N LYS A 702 17.43 8.99 18.33
CA LYS A 702 16.71 10.27 18.56
C LYS A 702 17.59 11.45 18.17
N LEU A 703 17.04 12.38 17.40
CA LEU A 703 17.73 13.54 16.85
C LEU A 703 17.22 14.84 17.48
N GLU A 704 17.47 14.99 18.78
CA GLU A 704 17.07 16.16 19.55
C GLU A 704 17.91 17.41 19.20
N GLY A 705 17.24 18.52 18.92
CA GLY A 705 17.88 19.76 18.44
C GLY A 705 18.19 19.79 16.94
N TRP A 706 17.88 18.72 16.20
CA TRP A 706 17.94 18.69 14.75
C TRP A 706 16.58 19.13 14.16
N GLU A 707 16.53 19.55 12.89
CA GLU A 707 15.28 20.00 12.26
C GLU A 707 14.71 18.99 11.27
N LYS A 708 15.42 18.71 10.17
CA LYS A 708 14.91 17.80 9.14
C LYS A 708 16.05 17.23 8.31
N GLY A 709 15.96 15.94 8.01
CA GLY A 709 16.99 15.28 7.23
C GLY A 709 16.82 13.78 7.00
N VAL A 710 17.94 13.13 6.71
CA VAL A 710 18.05 11.69 6.40
C VAL A 710 19.25 11.09 7.11
N VAL A 711 19.10 9.87 7.64
CA VAL A 711 20.16 9.18 8.39
C VAL A 711 20.67 7.94 7.67
N PHE A 712 21.98 7.75 7.70
CA PHE A 712 22.67 6.58 7.18
C PHE A 712 23.54 5.96 8.28
N VAL A 713 23.44 4.64 8.47
CA VAL A 713 24.31 3.88 9.38
C VAL A 713 25.00 2.79 8.59
N ASN A 714 26.33 2.76 8.60
CA ASN A 714 27.17 1.84 7.80
C ASN A 714 26.77 1.81 6.30
N GLY A 715 26.34 2.96 5.76
CA GLY A 715 25.86 3.09 4.38
C GLY A 715 24.47 2.51 4.09
N GLN A 716 23.73 2.04 5.11
CA GLN A 716 22.30 1.73 5.02
C GLN A 716 21.48 2.98 5.36
N ASN A 717 20.48 3.31 4.55
CA ASN A 717 19.62 4.47 4.76
C ASN A 717 18.47 4.12 5.70
N LEU A 718 18.47 4.65 6.94
CA LEU A 718 17.40 4.44 7.92
C LEU A 718 16.10 5.12 7.51
N GLY A 719 16.18 6.19 6.70
CA GLY A 719 15.06 7.01 6.27
C GLY A 719 15.08 8.41 6.86
N ARG A 720 13.92 9.06 6.85
CA ARG A 720 13.75 10.50 7.12
C ARG A 720 13.43 10.77 8.58
N TYR A 721 13.94 11.87 9.12
CA TYR A 721 13.48 12.46 10.38
C TYR A 721 13.00 13.89 10.14
N TRP A 722 12.04 14.33 10.95
CA TRP A 722 11.55 15.71 10.94
C TRP A 722 10.95 16.08 12.30
N ASN A 723 11.42 17.18 12.89
CA ASN A 723 11.03 17.64 14.22
C ASN A 723 9.54 18.07 14.36
N VAL A 724 8.78 18.12 13.27
CA VAL A 724 7.32 18.34 13.29
C VAL A 724 6.54 17.13 13.83
N GLY A 725 7.19 15.96 13.94
CA GLY A 725 6.57 14.73 14.43
C GLY A 725 5.54 14.14 13.46
N PRO A 726 4.75 13.13 13.89
CA PRO A 726 4.75 12.58 15.24
C PRO A 726 6.01 11.77 15.56
N GLN A 727 6.80 11.33 14.56
CA GLN A 727 7.99 10.52 14.77
C GLN A 727 9.19 11.32 15.28
N GLU A 728 9.67 10.96 16.47
CA GLU A 728 10.86 11.54 17.11
C GLU A 728 12.08 10.60 17.07
N THR A 729 11.87 9.30 16.86
CA THR A 729 12.94 8.29 16.75
C THR A 729 12.89 7.46 15.48
N LEU A 730 14.07 7.10 14.95
CA LEU A 730 14.25 6.12 13.88
C LEU A 730 14.65 4.75 14.45
N TYR A 731 14.03 3.67 14.00
CA TYR A 731 14.48 2.31 14.31
C TYR A 731 15.80 1.99 13.60
N LEU A 732 16.78 1.51 14.36
CA LEU A 732 18.07 1.03 13.87
C LEU A 732 18.18 -0.46 14.21
N PRO A 733 18.00 -1.35 13.22
CA PRO A 733 18.19 -2.79 13.39
C PRO A 733 19.61 -3.13 13.84
N GLY A 734 19.76 -3.97 14.86
CA GLY A 734 21.05 -4.45 15.32
C GLY A 734 21.83 -5.18 14.22
N VAL A 735 21.13 -5.83 13.29
CA VAL A 735 21.75 -6.49 12.11
C VAL A 735 22.39 -5.53 11.10
N TRP A 736 22.20 -4.22 11.23
CA TRP A 736 22.89 -3.19 10.43
C TRP A 736 24.10 -2.59 11.16
N LEU A 737 24.32 -2.99 12.42
CA LEU A 737 25.49 -2.64 13.22
C LEU A 737 26.51 -3.79 13.21
N ALA A 738 27.78 -3.42 13.35
CA ALA A 738 28.89 -4.32 13.60
C ALA A 738 29.40 -4.16 15.04
N GLU A 739 30.11 -5.15 15.55
CA GLU A 739 30.94 -4.98 16.75
C GLU A 739 32.05 -3.94 16.48
N GLY A 740 32.31 -3.07 17.46
CA GLY A 740 33.27 -1.98 17.35
C GLY A 740 32.71 -0.71 16.69
N ILE A 741 33.44 -0.19 15.70
CA ILE A 741 33.24 1.16 15.14
C ILE A 741 32.20 1.14 14.02
N ASN A 742 31.14 1.93 14.19
CA ASN A 742 30.03 2.09 13.26
C ASN A 742 29.95 3.54 12.77
N GLN A 743 29.78 3.72 11.46
CA GLN A 743 29.66 5.04 10.84
C GLN A 743 28.19 5.51 10.91
N VAL A 744 27.96 6.72 11.43
CA VAL A 744 26.66 7.39 11.42
C VAL A 744 26.79 8.69 10.63
N ILE A 745 26.03 8.84 9.53
CA ILE A 745 25.97 10.06 8.73
C ILE A 745 24.55 10.62 8.81
N VAL A 746 24.43 11.90 9.16
CA VAL A 746 23.16 12.65 9.13
C VAL A 746 23.26 13.73 8.07
N PHE A 747 22.38 13.72 7.07
CA PHE A 747 22.19 14.86 6.17
C PHE A 747 21.10 15.75 6.75
N GLU A 748 21.44 16.99 7.11
CA GLU A 748 20.54 17.97 7.74
C GLU A 748 20.39 19.23 6.88
N GLU A 749 19.17 19.70 6.74
CA GLU A 749 18.80 20.79 5.82
C GLU A 749 19.02 22.20 6.38
N LYS A 750 18.93 22.39 7.70
CA LYS A 750 18.82 23.74 8.29
C LYS A 750 19.38 23.91 9.70
N MET A 751 19.31 22.90 10.57
CA MET A 751 19.73 23.03 11.97
C MET A 751 20.20 21.70 12.54
N ALA A 752 21.47 21.61 12.95
CA ALA A 752 22.04 20.42 13.57
C ALA A 752 21.98 20.49 15.10
N GLY A 753 21.54 19.41 15.72
CA GLY A 753 21.62 19.22 17.17
C GLY A 753 23.04 18.87 17.63
N PRO A 754 23.34 19.04 18.93
CA PRO A 754 24.70 18.85 19.45
C PRO A 754 25.13 17.37 19.53
N MET A 755 24.16 16.45 19.56
CA MET A 755 24.36 15.01 19.78
C MET A 755 23.34 14.21 18.96
N ILE A 756 23.66 12.94 18.72
CA ILE A 756 22.77 11.88 18.25
C ILE A 756 22.56 10.94 19.43
N GLN A 757 21.32 10.80 19.91
CA GLN A 757 21.00 9.97 21.07
C GLN A 757 20.50 8.59 20.64
N PHE A 758 20.64 7.59 21.51
CA PHE A 758 20.14 6.23 21.31
C PHE A 758 19.30 5.79 22.51
N THR A 759 18.17 5.13 22.27
CA THR A 759 17.20 4.72 23.29
C THR A 759 16.73 3.27 23.09
N GLU A 760 16.36 2.60 24.18
CA GLU A 760 15.77 1.25 24.15
C GLU A 760 14.31 1.26 23.69
N THR A 761 13.63 2.40 23.85
CA THR A 761 12.23 2.62 23.51
C THR A 761 12.12 3.70 22.43
N PRO A 762 11.18 3.55 21.47
CA PRO A 762 10.94 4.57 20.46
C PRO A 762 10.00 5.67 20.99
N HIS A 763 10.15 6.88 20.49
CA HIS A 763 9.34 8.06 20.81
C HIS A 763 8.56 8.54 19.59
N LEU A 764 7.23 8.51 19.71
CA LEU A 764 6.30 8.43 18.58
C LEU A 764 5.18 9.48 18.60
N GLY A 765 5.34 10.54 19.41
CA GLY A 765 4.48 11.72 19.38
C GLY A 765 3.13 11.60 20.10
N ARG A 766 2.26 12.59 19.87
CA ARG A 766 0.97 12.75 20.56
C ARG A 766 -0.12 11.91 19.88
N ARG A 767 -0.86 11.13 20.68
CA ARG A 767 -1.87 10.16 20.23
C ARG A 767 -3.20 10.81 19.83
N GLN A 768 -3.87 10.23 18.84
CA GLN A 768 -5.29 10.37 18.53
C GLN A 768 -5.89 8.97 18.31
N TYR A 769 -7.05 8.69 18.94
CA TYR A 769 -7.83 7.49 18.62
C TYR A 769 -8.48 7.66 17.24
N VAL A 770 -8.47 6.60 16.43
CA VAL A 770 -9.29 6.51 15.22
C VAL A 770 -10.72 6.22 15.66
N ASP A 771 -11.67 7.01 15.15
CA ASP A 771 -13.11 6.95 15.46
C ASP A 771 -13.85 5.82 14.71
#